data_AF-A0A7C0XCB1-F1
#
_entry.id   AF-A0A7C0XCB1-F1
#
_cell.length_a   1.000
_cell.length_b   1.000
_cell.length_c   1.000
_cell.angle_alpha   90.00
_cell.angle_beta   90.00
_cell.angle_gamma   90.00
#
_symmetry.space_group_name_H-M   'P 1'
#
loop_
_entity.id
_entity.type
_entity.pdbx_description
1 polymer ?
#
loop_
_entity_poly.entity_id
_entity_poly.type
_entity_poly.pdbx_seq_one_letter_code
_entity_poly.pdbx_strand_id
1 'polypeptide(L)'
;DAFIFKLSADGSQAVYSTYLGGNDNDWGVDIAVDGSCNAYVTGSTESSDFPTVNALYPDFSGRDDAFIFKLSADGSQAVYSTYLGGSSGAAGSGIAVDGLGNAYVTGGTSSSDFPTVNALYPDFSGYLDAFIFKLSADGSQAVYSTYLGKNDDAGSGVAVDGLGNAYVTVNNGCWSNYFTVRDAFIVKIGDNTASGHLDHFSFSPISSPQTIGTPFEVTISAMDSDGVLIRSFNGEVSLASNAGSVSPISVSLVKGQAAASVSLFNQGTVRLSCNGYGACGYSDFFDVTGGSACQGSIWGNVIDLRDDPVWQAEVTLYDLDGREAAAGVFTDTLGKFGFTGLACDLYELRVEKNGVDNKKRVTVSGNLCNTFPDIVLPLNGGTFGTPVILVPGIPGSGIGKYSPYPKLPQDSPAANLQIHAPKFKGWKCLKAYLTDSGFNVFECPWDWRLKISKACKYYLIPGINEALRVSSTGKVHIVAYNMGGLVARAYIQGDEYAGRNDVDKLVMVGTPNLGSSNTYYIWEGGDPKLADDLTDWGILNIYSNTIQNLWEETYLKKGWPNVRHKAIREFIHDRGPSLLELMNVQDFLTDGSNDRGAIIDGNNADLKELNTDPDIERMSIDGADDTVRVGLFVGNRPESTIEKIKVNEPRTDDYTYKDGRPKWPRNEELVRGNGDGTVSYASAVWPHDEGWADLVADDSQESHAELIKDYVEEIYTFLSGGTGCGWAQSVIRAMLPEPSNDHSALPTLSFSVTGALRICITDPQGNRAGADPASGSPLEDIQGSRVIFGVEGGEIGIDGPVAETYNLTVFGEAHRDFHLDVGYKDDNTTEILKFRGFCSGTPLTLTVSVRPSATPRITVIPPAEVPTGFKADPYTSGATEYTRLSWNAAGEEGVAGYNIYSVAELDPYFANVATVAAGTTSYDSFDQWSSDFSTPVMTYAVTAVKNDGSESFFSDPAQNNDRDHDGLTDEEEASVGTDPTNPDTDGDGLKDGEEEAYGTDPLITDTDGDGYSDWQEIEAESDPLDENSVPNLQ
;
A
#
# COMPACT_ATOMS: atom_id res chain seq x y z
N ASP A 1 -4.46 -41.52 -14.17
CA ASP A 1 -3.23 -41.89 -13.46
C ASP A 1 -2.94 -41.04 -12.23
N ALA A 2 -2.92 -41.68 -11.07
CA ALA A 2 -2.18 -41.23 -9.90
C ALA A 2 -0.67 -41.49 -10.08
N PHE A 3 0.18 -40.89 -9.25
CA PHE A 3 1.60 -41.23 -9.17
C PHE A 3 2.06 -41.39 -7.72
N ILE A 4 3.10 -42.20 -7.51
CA ILE A 4 3.73 -42.43 -6.22
C ILE A 4 5.21 -42.09 -6.37
N PHE A 5 5.71 -41.21 -5.49
CA PHE A 5 7.10 -40.74 -5.49
C PHE A 5 7.72 -40.91 -4.11
N LYS A 6 8.96 -41.41 -4.05
CA LYS A 6 9.70 -41.58 -2.79
C LYS A 6 11.08 -40.95 -2.89
N LEU A 7 11.39 -40.06 -1.95
CA LEU A 7 12.73 -39.51 -1.75
C LEU A 7 13.52 -40.31 -0.71
N SER A 8 14.85 -40.16 -0.75
CA SER A 8 15.72 -40.47 0.37
C SER A 8 15.46 -39.52 1.54
N ALA A 9 15.81 -39.93 2.76
CA ALA A 9 15.48 -39.18 3.99
C ALA A 9 16.19 -37.80 4.09
N ASP A 10 17.19 -37.55 3.25
CA ASP A 10 17.92 -36.29 3.09
C ASP A 10 17.45 -35.48 1.85
N GLY A 11 16.40 -35.93 1.16
CA GLY A 11 15.87 -35.31 -0.07
C GLY A 11 16.77 -35.45 -1.31
N SER A 12 17.96 -36.04 -1.21
CA SER A 12 18.99 -35.97 -2.25
C SER A 12 18.77 -36.90 -3.45
N GLN A 13 17.91 -37.93 -3.34
CA GLN A 13 17.66 -38.92 -4.37
C GLN A 13 16.19 -39.33 -4.47
N ALA A 14 15.67 -39.41 -5.69
CA ALA A 14 14.45 -40.16 -5.98
C ALA A 14 14.76 -41.67 -5.86
N VAL A 15 14.19 -42.33 -4.84
CA VAL A 15 14.35 -43.77 -4.58
C VAL A 15 13.52 -44.57 -5.58
N TYR A 16 12.28 -44.15 -5.82
CA TYR A 16 11.46 -44.63 -6.93
C TYR A 16 10.39 -43.60 -7.30
N SER A 17 9.90 -43.72 -8.54
CA SER A 17 8.65 -43.12 -9.00
C SER A 17 7.88 -44.13 -9.84
N THR A 18 6.56 -44.16 -9.73
CA THR A 18 5.68 -44.99 -10.56
C THR A 18 4.32 -44.33 -10.74
N TYR A 19 3.65 -44.67 -11.84
CA TYR A 19 2.26 -44.34 -12.09
C TYR A 19 1.34 -45.45 -11.59
N LEU A 20 0.09 -45.08 -11.32
CA LEU A 20 -0.98 -45.93 -10.81
C LEU A 20 -2.30 -45.50 -11.48
N GLY A 21 -2.77 -46.26 -12.47
CA GLY A 21 -3.97 -45.94 -13.23
C GLY A 21 -4.25 -46.92 -14.36
N GLY A 22 -5.39 -46.74 -15.01
CA GLY A 22 -5.83 -47.47 -16.21
C GLY A 22 -5.94 -46.55 -17.44
N ASN A 23 -6.98 -46.70 -18.26
CA ASN A 23 -7.18 -45.85 -19.44
C ASN A 23 -7.98 -44.56 -19.19
N ASP A 24 -8.69 -44.44 -18.07
CA ASP A 24 -9.56 -43.31 -17.73
C ASP A 24 -8.95 -42.47 -16.60
N ASN A 25 -9.73 -41.64 -15.91
CA ASN A 25 -9.20 -40.79 -14.85
C ASN A 25 -8.92 -41.58 -13.57
N ASP A 26 -7.77 -41.32 -12.95
CA ASP A 26 -7.42 -41.89 -11.64
C ASP A 26 -6.72 -40.83 -10.82
N TRP A 27 -7.19 -40.62 -9.59
CA TRP A 27 -6.69 -39.61 -8.67
C TRP A 27 -6.17 -40.27 -7.40
N GLY A 28 -4.91 -40.03 -7.04
CA GLY A 28 -4.39 -40.36 -5.71
C GLY A 28 -4.64 -39.20 -4.77
N VAL A 29 -5.32 -39.44 -3.64
CA VAL A 29 -5.78 -38.39 -2.73
C VAL A 29 -4.97 -38.38 -1.43
N ASP A 30 -4.67 -39.56 -0.87
CA ASP A 30 -3.90 -39.67 0.38
C ASP A 30 -2.98 -40.90 0.40
N ILE A 31 -1.91 -40.83 1.19
CA ILE A 31 -0.85 -41.83 1.28
C ILE A 31 -0.35 -42.06 2.73
N ALA A 32 -0.40 -43.31 3.18
CA ALA A 32 0.16 -43.77 4.45
C ALA A 32 1.36 -44.70 4.23
N VAL A 33 2.21 -44.84 5.26
CA VAL A 33 3.41 -45.70 5.21
C VAL A 33 3.46 -46.57 6.46
N ASP A 34 3.70 -47.88 6.31
CA ASP A 34 3.85 -48.79 7.46
C ASP A 34 5.28 -48.83 8.02
N GLY A 35 5.46 -49.47 9.18
CA GLY A 35 6.77 -49.67 9.81
C GLY A 35 7.75 -50.57 9.03
N SER A 36 7.34 -51.14 7.89
CA SER A 36 8.21 -51.81 6.92
C SER A 36 8.50 -50.95 5.68
N CYS A 37 8.10 -49.66 5.72
CA CYS A 37 8.23 -48.66 4.68
C CYS A 37 7.44 -48.94 3.38
N ASN A 38 6.41 -49.80 3.41
CA ASN A 38 5.49 -49.97 2.29
C ASN A 38 4.53 -48.77 2.21
N ALA A 39 4.22 -48.31 1.00
CA ALA A 39 3.26 -47.22 0.79
C ALA A 39 1.85 -47.76 0.57
N TYR A 40 0.85 -47.07 1.11
CA TYR A 40 -0.58 -47.38 0.98
C TYR A 40 -1.26 -46.12 0.44
N VAL A 41 -1.92 -46.21 -0.71
CA VAL A 41 -2.54 -45.07 -1.40
C VAL A 41 -4.03 -45.31 -1.53
N THR A 42 -4.82 -44.26 -1.31
CA THR A 42 -6.25 -44.22 -1.63
C THR A 42 -6.58 -43.04 -2.53
N GLY A 43 -7.77 -43.05 -3.10
CA GLY A 43 -8.26 -42.03 -4.00
C GLY A 43 -9.54 -42.47 -4.70
N SER A 44 -9.74 -42.01 -5.94
CA SER A 44 -10.85 -42.39 -6.82
C SER A 44 -10.32 -42.82 -8.20
N THR A 45 -11.00 -43.76 -8.84
CA THR A 45 -10.70 -44.29 -10.18
C THR A 45 -11.98 -44.37 -11.01
N GLU A 46 -11.96 -43.81 -12.22
CA GLU A 46 -12.95 -44.04 -13.29
C GLU A 46 -12.51 -45.21 -14.21
N SER A 47 -11.27 -45.71 -14.05
CA SER A 47 -10.65 -46.73 -14.89
C SER A 47 -11.15 -48.15 -14.58
N SER A 48 -11.92 -48.74 -15.49
CA SER A 48 -12.32 -50.15 -15.40
C SER A 48 -11.18 -51.17 -15.50
N ASP A 49 -9.98 -50.74 -15.91
CA ASP A 49 -8.75 -51.54 -15.98
C ASP A 49 -7.63 -51.07 -15.03
N PHE A 50 -8.00 -50.37 -13.94
CA PHE A 50 -7.08 -50.04 -12.85
C PHE A 50 -6.29 -51.29 -12.38
N PRO A 51 -4.99 -51.19 -12.05
CA PRO A 51 -4.12 -52.35 -11.85
C PRO A 51 -4.43 -53.10 -10.55
N THR A 52 -5.42 -53.99 -10.61
CA THR A 52 -5.85 -54.87 -9.52
C THR A 52 -4.83 -55.98 -9.28
N VAL A 53 -4.50 -56.21 -8.01
CA VAL A 53 -3.51 -57.21 -7.57
C VAL A 53 -4.01 -57.79 -6.25
N ASN A 54 -4.20 -59.12 -6.16
CA ASN A 54 -4.74 -59.76 -4.95
C ASN A 54 -6.03 -59.07 -4.42
N ALA A 55 -6.87 -58.55 -5.33
CA ALA A 55 -7.99 -57.68 -4.99
C ALA A 55 -9.08 -58.39 -4.17
N LEU A 56 -9.62 -57.69 -3.17
CA LEU A 56 -10.83 -58.12 -2.46
C LEU A 56 -12.09 -57.88 -3.30
N TYR A 57 -12.14 -56.72 -3.96
CA TYR A 57 -13.15 -56.32 -4.93
C TYR A 57 -12.43 -56.06 -6.27
N PRO A 58 -12.45 -57.01 -7.22
CA PRO A 58 -11.71 -56.92 -8.48
C PRO A 58 -12.48 -56.16 -9.58
N ASP A 59 -13.77 -55.90 -9.38
CA ASP A 59 -14.67 -55.36 -10.39
C ASP A 59 -15.00 -53.88 -10.10
N PHE A 60 -14.70 -53.02 -11.06
CA PHE A 60 -15.14 -51.63 -11.08
C PHE A 60 -16.68 -51.56 -11.16
N SER A 61 -17.31 -50.86 -10.22
CA SER A 61 -18.73 -51.04 -9.89
C SER A 61 -19.52 -49.73 -9.76
N GLY A 62 -19.16 -48.68 -10.51
CA GLY A 62 -19.80 -47.37 -10.38
C GLY A 62 -19.61 -46.41 -11.55
N ARG A 63 -19.79 -45.10 -11.27
CA ARG A 63 -19.23 -44.00 -12.08
C ARG A 63 -17.74 -43.87 -11.81
N ASP A 64 -17.38 -43.93 -10.53
CA ASP A 64 -16.03 -43.85 -9.99
C ASP A 64 -16.02 -44.65 -8.67
N ASP A 65 -14.96 -45.42 -8.43
CA ASP A 65 -14.80 -46.22 -7.20
C ASP A 65 -13.61 -45.69 -6.42
N ALA A 66 -13.65 -45.82 -5.09
CA ALA A 66 -12.44 -45.62 -4.31
C ALA A 66 -11.48 -46.79 -4.59
N PHE A 67 -10.18 -46.61 -4.35
CA PHE A 67 -9.23 -47.73 -4.38
C PHE A 67 -8.38 -47.79 -3.12
N ILE A 68 -7.84 -48.99 -2.84
CA ILE A 68 -6.79 -49.19 -1.85
C ILE A 68 -5.63 -49.92 -2.52
N PHE A 69 -4.50 -49.24 -2.68
CA PHE A 69 -3.30 -49.75 -3.34
C PHE A 69 -2.13 -49.82 -2.35
N LYS A 70 -1.41 -50.94 -2.29
CA LYS A 70 -0.22 -51.13 -1.45
C LYS A 70 1.00 -51.45 -2.30
N LEU A 71 2.05 -50.63 -2.19
CA LEU A 71 3.32 -50.77 -2.90
C LEU A 71 4.44 -51.23 -1.96
N SER A 72 5.31 -52.11 -2.43
CA SER A 72 6.50 -52.55 -1.70
C SER A 72 7.44 -51.37 -1.39
N ALA A 73 8.20 -51.49 -0.29
CA ALA A 73 9.08 -50.41 0.19
C ALA A 73 10.20 -49.96 -0.77
N ASP A 74 10.51 -50.75 -1.80
CA ASP A 74 11.46 -50.48 -2.88
C ASP A 74 10.78 -50.02 -4.18
N GLY A 75 9.45 -49.91 -4.20
CA GLY A 75 8.67 -49.52 -5.38
C GLY A 75 8.53 -50.59 -6.46
N SER A 76 9.08 -51.80 -6.26
CA SER A 76 9.20 -52.81 -7.32
C SER A 76 7.95 -53.67 -7.54
N GLN A 77 7.04 -53.77 -6.55
CA GLN A 77 5.89 -54.66 -6.59
C GLN A 77 4.65 -54.06 -5.92
N ALA A 78 3.52 -54.07 -6.62
CA ALA A 78 2.21 -53.94 -5.99
C ALA A 78 1.95 -55.20 -5.13
N VAL A 79 1.68 -55.00 -3.83
CA VAL A 79 1.39 -56.07 -2.86
C VAL A 79 -0.07 -56.47 -2.94
N TYR A 80 -0.95 -55.47 -2.93
CA TYR A 80 -2.36 -55.61 -3.32
C TYR A 80 -2.89 -54.29 -3.91
N SER A 81 -3.99 -54.40 -4.64
CA SER A 81 -4.76 -53.29 -5.20
C SER A 81 -6.21 -53.76 -5.39
N THR A 82 -7.17 -53.02 -4.87
CA THR A 82 -8.60 -53.33 -4.92
C THR A 82 -9.41 -52.07 -5.17
N TYR A 83 -10.52 -52.21 -5.91
CA TYR A 83 -11.59 -51.21 -5.89
C TYR A 83 -12.30 -51.23 -4.52
N LEU A 84 -13.06 -50.19 -4.22
CA LEU A 84 -13.88 -50.01 -3.04
C LEU A 84 -15.04 -49.05 -3.38
N GLY A 85 -16.17 -49.61 -3.78
CA GLY A 85 -17.36 -48.85 -4.10
C GLY A 85 -18.56 -49.74 -4.38
N GLY A 86 -19.57 -49.15 -5.03
CA GLY A 86 -20.87 -49.74 -5.34
C GLY A 86 -21.60 -48.83 -6.33
N SER A 87 -22.77 -49.23 -6.80
CA SER A 87 -23.42 -48.81 -8.06
C SER A 87 -23.48 -47.33 -8.49
N SER A 88 -23.26 -46.37 -7.59
CA SER A 88 -23.11 -44.93 -7.87
C SER A 88 -21.62 -44.52 -7.94
N GLY A 89 -21.20 -43.46 -7.23
CA GLY A 89 -19.81 -43.02 -7.13
C GLY A 89 -19.27 -43.06 -5.69
N ALA A 90 -18.00 -43.43 -5.51
CA ALA A 90 -17.30 -43.46 -4.24
C ALA A 90 -15.85 -42.94 -4.39
N ALA A 91 -15.38 -42.15 -3.42
CA ALA A 91 -14.03 -41.62 -3.41
C ALA A 91 -13.38 -41.78 -2.04
N GLY A 92 -12.14 -42.28 -2.00
CA GLY A 92 -11.31 -42.32 -0.79
C GLY A 92 -10.62 -40.98 -0.57
N SER A 93 -10.81 -40.38 0.60
CA SER A 93 -10.31 -39.04 0.94
C SER A 93 -9.25 -39.04 2.03
N GLY A 94 -9.06 -40.14 2.74
CA GLY A 94 -7.97 -40.29 3.71
C GLY A 94 -7.67 -41.76 4.01
N ILE A 95 -6.39 -42.07 4.27
CA ILE A 95 -5.91 -43.41 4.61
C ILE A 95 -4.95 -43.39 5.80
N ALA A 96 -5.15 -44.30 6.75
CA ALA A 96 -4.23 -44.56 7.86
C ALA A 96 -3.89 -46.04 7.95
N VAL A 97 -2.75 -46.38 8.56
CA VAL A 97 -2.33 -47.78 8.76
C VAL A 97 -1.97 -48.05 10.23
N ASP A 98 -2.47 -49.16 10.79
CA ASP A 98 -2.12 -49.55 12.16
C ASP A 98 -0.77 -50.28 12.25
N GLY A 99 -0.25 -50.47 13.47
CA GLY A 99 1.00 -51.19 13.72
C GLY A 99 0.98 -52.68 13.35
N LEU A 100 -0.14 -53.23 12.89
CA LEU A 100 -0.27 -54.57 12.31
C LEU A 100 -0.33 -54.54 10.77
N GLY A 101 -0.33 -53.36 10.16
CA GLY A 101 -0.37 -53.15 8.71
C GLY A 101 -1.77 -53.10 8.10
N ASN A 102 -2.84 -53.03 8.91
CA ASN A 102 -4.20 -52.93 8.38
C ASN A 102 -4.48 -51.50 7.92
N ALA A 103 -5.06 -51.33 6.74
CA ALA A 103 -5.43 -50.03 6.19
C ALA A 103 -6.83 -49.61 6.65
N TYR A 104 -6.99 -48.33 6.96
CA TYR A 104 -8.25 -47.68 7.34
C TYR A 104 -8.48 -46.56 6.33
N VAL A 105 -9.57 -46.61 5.58
CA VAL A 105 -9.89 -45.63 4.54
C VAL A 105 -11.20 -44.95 4.87
N THR A 106 -11.19 -43.62 4.83
CA THR A 106 -12.39 -42.77 4.93
C THR A 106 -12.62 -42.06 3.60
N GLY A 107 -13.84 -41.60 3.37
CA GLY A 107 -14.20 -40.90 2.15
C GLY A 107 -15.70 -40.64 2.06
N GLY A 108 -16.18 -40.35 0.86
CA GLY A 108 -17.60 -40.17 0.55
C GLY A 108 -18.11 -41.23 -0.43
N THR A 109 -19.35 -41.66 -0.26
CA THR A 109 -20.03 -42.55 -1.21
C THR A 109 -21.48 -42.11 -1.44
N SER A 110 -21.93 -42.19 -2.69
CA SER A 110 -23.32 -41.96 -3.12
C SER A 110 -24.06 -43.27 -3.42
N SER A 111 -23.45 -44.41 -3.05
CA SER A 111 -23.88 -45.76 -3.40
C SER A 111 -24.57 -46.42 -2.22
N SER A 112 -25.87 -46.68 -2.33
CA SER A 112 -26.64 -47.38 -1.28
C SER A 112 -26.22 -48.84 -1.03
N ASP A 113 -25.41 -49.40 -1.93
CA ASP A 113 -24.86 -50.75 -1.95
C ASP A 113 -23.35 -50.78 -1.67
N PHE A 114 -22.78 -49.72 -1.05
CA PHE A 114 -21.37 -49.68 -0.66
C PHE A 114 -20.97 -50.88 0.24
N PRO A 115 -19.73 -51.40 0.19
CA PRO A 115 -19.35 -52.64 0.86
C PRO A 115 -19.30 -52.52 2.39
N THR A 116 -20.46 -52.68 3.04
CA THR A 116 -20.63 -52.64 4.50
C THR A 116 -20.34 -53.99 5.16
N VAL A 117 -19.60 -53.99 6.27
CA VAL A 117 -19.17 -55.21 6.97
C VAL A 117 -19.15 -54.94 8.47
N ASN A 118 -19.84 -55.75 9.28
CA ASN A 118 -19.99 -55.49 10.73
C ASN A 118 -20.46 -54.05 11.04
N ALA A 119 -21.28 -53.46 10.16
CA ALA A 119 -21.60 -52.04 10.16
C ALA A 119 -22.33 -51.59 11.42
N LEU A 120 -21.97 -50.41 11.91
CA LEU A 120 -22.67 -49.72 13.00
C LEU A 120 -23.91 -48.97 12.48
N TYR A 121 -23.78 -48.40 11.27
CA TYR A 121 -24.82 -47.74 10.49
C TYR A 121 -24.83 -48.38 9.08
N PRO A 122 -25.78 -49.29 8.80
CA PRO A 122 -25.82 -50.06 7.55
C PRO A 122 -26.59 -49.36 6.42
N ASP A 123 -27.29 -48.27 6.71
CA ASP A 123 -28.24 -47.61 5.80
C ASP A 123 -27.69 -46.28 5.27
N PHE A 124 -27.66 -46.13 3.95
CA PHE A 124 -27.30 -44.89 3.25
C PHE A 124 -28.41 -43.82 3.37
N SER A 125 -28.03 -42.56 3.60
CA SER A 125 -28.92 -41.43 3.90
C SER A 125 -28.48 -40.13 3.23
N GLY A 126 -29.27 -39.62 2.26
CA GLY A 126 -28.98 -38.37 1.54
C GLY A 126 -28.49 -38.61 0.12
N TYR A 127 -27.59 -37.74 -0.37
CA TYR A 127 -26.91 -37.84 -1.65
C TYR A 127 -25.46 -38.33 -1.53
N LEU A 128 -24.84 -38.14 -0.37
CA LEU A 128 -23.47 -38.55 -0.07
C LEU A 128 -23.38 -38.87 1.42
N ASP A 129 -22.90 -40.05 1.79
CA ASP A 129 -22.55 -40.39 3.17
C ASP A 129 -21.04 -40.50 3.28
N ALA A 130 -20.49 -40.16 4.45
CA ALA A 130 -19.14 -40.53 4.77
C ALA A 130 -19.07 -42.05 5.02
N PHE A 131 -17.93 -42.67 4.76
CA PHE A 131 -17.70 -44.07 5.14
C PHE A 131 -16.40 -44.21 5.92
N ILE A 132 -16.29 -45.30 6.69
CA ILE A 132 -15.01 -45.81 7.20
C ILE A 132 -14.92 -47.30 6.84
N PHE A 133 -13.81 -47.71 6.25
CA PHE A 133 -13.54 -49.08 5.81
C PHE A 133 -12.18 -49.55 6.34
N LYS A 134 -12.11 -50.75 6.94
CA LYS A 134 -10.86 -51.36 7.42
C LYS A 134 -10.52 -52.62 6.63
N LEU A 135 -9.36 -52.64 5.96
CA LEU A 135 -8.80 -53.78 5.20
C LEU A 135 -7.66 -54.47 5.97
N SER A 136 -7.59 -55.79 5.89
CA SER A 136 -6.47 -56.58 6.46
C SER A 136 -5.12 -56.29 5.81
N ALA A 137 -4.03 -56.51 6.54
CA ALA A 137 -2.66 -56.19 6.10
C ALA A 137 -2.17 -56.92 4.83
N ASP A 138 -2.82 -58.02 4.46
CA ASP A 138 -2.60 -58.82 3.25
C ASP A 138 -3.60 -58.51 2.12
N GLY A 139 -4.57 -57.61 2.35
CA GLY A 139 -5.61 -57.25 1.40
C GLY A 139 -6.78 -58.24 1.28
N SER A 140 -6.77 -59.35 2.02
CA SER A 140 -7.70 -60.47 1.78
C SER A 140 -9.05 -60.39 2.52
N GLN A 141 -9.21 -59.48 3.49
CA GLN A 141 -10.43 -59.39 4.33
C GLN A 141 -10.80 -57.96 4.70
N ALA A 142 -12.06 -57.59 4.46
CA ALA A 142 -12.70 -56.45 5.11
C ALA A 142 -12.98 -56.79 6.58
N VAL A 143 -12.46 -56.01 7.51
CA VAL A 143 -12.59 -56.22 8.97
C VAL A 143 -13.88 -55.58 9.48
N TYR A 144 -14.12 -54.33 9.09
CA TYR A 144 -15.40 -53.65 9.23
C TYR A 144 -15.53 -52.54 8.18
N SER A 145 -16.77 -52.14 7.91
CA SER A 145 -17.12 -50.98 7.11
C SER A 145 -18.52 -50.49 7.47
N THR A 146 -18.71 -49.18 7.58
CA THR A 146 -19.98 -48.54 7.94
C THR A 146 -20.09 -47.18 7.26
N TYR A 147 -21.32 -46.76 6.95
CA TYR A 147 -21.61 -45.35 6.68
C TYR A 147 -21.43 -44.54 7.98
N LEU A 148 -21.24 -43.23 7.84
CA LEU A 148 -21.05 -42.24 8.89
C LEU A 148 -21.77 -40.96 8.44
N GLY A 149 -22.82 -40.58 9.14
CA GLY A 149 -23.65 -39.44 8.72
C GLY A 149 -25.11 -39.66 9.01
N LYS A 150 -25.93 -38.71 8.56
CA LYS A 150 -27.40 -38.81 8.45
C LYS A 150 -27.97 -38.02 7.26
N ASN A 151 -27.17 -37.15 6.66
CA ASN A 151 -27.49 -36.30 5.51
C ASN A 151 -26.25 -36.30 4.60
N ASP A 152 -26.15 -35.32 3.70
CA ASP A 152 -24.98 -35.07 2.85
C ASP A 152 -23.71 -34.76 3.69
N ASP A 153 -22.96 -35.82 4.01
CA ASP A 153 -21.81 -35.85 4.91
C ASP A 153 -20.61 -36.52 4.15
N ALA A 154 -19.37 -36.06 4.34
CA ALA A 154 -18.20 -36.56 3.60
C ALA A 154 -16.97 -36.79 4.50
N GLY A 155 -16.39 -38.00 4.48
CA GLY A 155 -15.20 -38.34 5.26
C GLY A 155 -13.98 -37.58 4.73
N SER A 156 -13.27 -36.86 5.60
CA SER A 156 -12.20 -35.92 5.19
C SER A 156 -10.81 -36.30 5.67
N GLY A 157 -10.70 -37.17 6.67
CA GLY A 157 -9.42 -37.61 7.22
C GLY A 157 -9.62 -38.70 8.26
N VAL A 158 -8.62 -39.57 8.40
CA VAL A 158 -8.62 -40.68 9.37
C VAL A 158 -7.28 -40.79 10.07
N ALA A 159 -7.31 -41.02 11.38
CA ALA A 159 -6.15 -41.35 12.18
C ALA A 159 -6.42 -42.63 12.99
N VAL A 160 -5.35 -43.34 13.36
CA VAL A 160 -5.45 -44.57 14.16
C VAL A 160 -4.45 -44.54 15.32
N ASP A 161 -4.88 -44.96 16.51
CA ASP A 161 -3.99 -45.06 17.68
C ASP A 161 -3.23 -46.39 17.75
N GLY A 162 -2.31 -46.50 18.70
CA GLY A 162 -1.53 -47.73 18.95
C GLY A 162 -2.35 -48.92 19.48
N LEU A 163 -3.66 -48.77 19.70
CA LEU A 163 -4.59 -49.85 20.04
C LEU A 163 -5.48 -50.26 18.86
N GLY A 164 -5.43 -49.53 17.74
CA GLY A 164 -6.24 -49.76 16.55
C GLY A 164 -7.59 -49.04 16.53
N ASN A 165 -7.83 -48.08 17.42
CA ASN A 165 -9.03 -47.23 17.41
C ASN A 165 -8.93 -46.21 16.27
N ALA A 166 -9.98 -46.11 15.44
CA ALA A 166 -10.05 -45.14 14.34
C ALA A 166 -10.73 -43.85 14.79
N TYR A 167 -10.17 -42.72 14.37
CA TYR A 167 -10.69 -41.37 14.55
C TYR A 167 -10.93 -40.78 13.16
N VAL A 168 -12.15 -40.32 12.87
CA VAL A 168 -12.54 -39.85 11.54
C VAL A 168 -13.07 -38.43 11.63
N THR A 169 -12.59 -37.55 10.75
CA THR A 169 -13.20 -36.24 10.51
C THR A 169 -14.20 -36.33 9.37
N VAL A 170 -15.31 -35.63 9.50
CA VAL A 170 -16.40 -35.58 8.52
C VAL A 170 -16.73 -34.11 8.27
N ASN A 171 -16.77 -33.72 7.00
CA ASN A 171 -17.28 -32.43 6.55
C ASN A 171 -18.76 -32.57 6.25
N ASN A 172 -19.59 -31.68 6.81
CA ASN A 172 -21.04 -31.71 6.65
C ASN A 172 -21.45 -30.65 5.63
N GLY A 173 -22.31 -31.00 4.68
CA GLY A 173 -23.08 -30.00 3.93
C GLY A 173 -23.92 -29.16 4.91
N CYS A 174 -24.22 -27.91 4.54
CA CYS A 174 -24.82 -26.90 5.43
C CYS A 174 -25.95 -27.44 6.34
N TRP A 175 -25.57 -27.73 7.59
CA TRP A 175 -26.38 -28.12 8.74
C TRP A 175 -27.06 -29.51 8.67
N SER A 176 -26.30 -30.57 9.01
CA SER A 176 -26.84 -31.87 9.44
C SER A 176 -27.02 -31.96 10.97
N ASN A 177 -27.98 -32.78 11.44
CA ASN A 177 -28.25 -32.95 12.87
C ASN A 177 -27.19 -33.82 13.55
N TYR A 178 -26.35 -33.21 14.39
CA TYR A 178 -25.21 -33.83 15.09
C TYR A 178 -25.48 -35.25 15.62
N PHE A 179 -24.59 -36.17 15.25
CA PHE A 179 -24.52 -37.49 15.87
C PHE A 179 -23.94 -37.37 17.28
N THR A 180 -24.73 -37.66 18.31
CA THR A 180 -24.26 -37.69 19.70
C THR A 180 -24.49 -39.05 20.32
N VAL A 181 -23.40 -39.75 20.61
CA VAL A 181 -23.39 -40.78 21.65
C VAL A 181 -23.53 -40.07 23.01
N ARG A 182 -24.14 -40.73 24.01
CA ARG A 182 -24.32 -40.13 25.34
C ARG A 182 -22.98 -39.62 25.90
N ASP A 183 -23.07 -38.46 26.55
CA ASP A 183 -21.99 -37.80 27.30
C ASP A 183 -20.83 -37.21 26.45
N ALA A 184 -21.08 -36.92 25.17
CA ALA A 184 -20.16 -36.11 24.34
C ALA A 184 -20.14 -34.62 24.76
N PHE A 185 -18.95 -34.02 24.83
CA PHE A 185 -18.77 -32.57 25.01
C PHE A 185 -18.98 -31.86 23.66
N ILE A 186 -19.97 -30.98 23.59
CA ILE A 186 -20.36 -30.27 22.36
C ILE A 186 -19.98 -28.79 22.50
N VAL A 187 -19.14 -28.30 21.61
CA VAL A 187 -18.91 -26.86 21.42
C VAL A 187 -19.44 -26.48 20.04
N LYS A 188 -20.55 -25.74 20.01
CA LYS A 188 -20.97 -25.00 18.82
C LYS A 188 -20.42 -23.57 18.93
N ILE A 189 -19.71 -23.11 17.91
CA ILE A 189 -19.27 -21.72 17.82
C ILE A 189 -20.12 -21.03 16.74
N GLY A 190 -20.97 -20.08 17.17
CA GLY A 190 -21.80 -19.25 16.30
C GLY A 190 -23.25 -19.72 16.16
N ASP A 191 -24.13 -19.19 17.02
CA ASP A 191 -25.59 -19.14 16.80
C ASP A 191 -26.16 -17.94 17.57
N ASN A 192 -26.65 -16.90 16.87
CA ASN A 192 -27.32 -15.75 17.47
C ASN A 192 -28.83 -16.04 17.63
N THR A 193 -29.20 -16.83 18.65
CA THR A 193 -30.57 -17.33 18.83
C THR A 193 -31.55 -16.29 19.40
N ALA A 194 -31.68 -15.14 18.74
CA ALA A 194 -32.65 -14.10 19.06
C ALA A 194 -33.76 -14.04 18.00
N SER A 195 -34.98 -14.42 18.36
CA SER A 195 -36.18 -14.37 17.51
C SER A 195 -36.29 -13.04 16.76
N GLY A 196 -36.57 -13.07 15.46
CA GLY A 196 -36.50 -11.92 14.54
C GLY A 196 -35.14 -11.64 13.87
N HIS A 197 -34.10 -12.45 14.08
CA HIS A 197 -32.84 -12.41 13.31
C HIS A 197 -32.87 -13.40 12.13
N LEU A 198 -32.10 -13.12 11.07
CA LEU A 198 -31.99 -13.98 9.89
C LEU A 198 -31.40 -15.34 10.25
N ASP A 199 -32.17 -16.40 9.95
CA ASP A 199 -31.81 -17.79 10.18
C ASP A 199 -31.63 -18.52 8.83
N HIS A 200 -32.66 -18.49 7.98
CA HIS A 200 -32.63 -19.13 6.66
C HIS A 200 -33.46 -18.40 5.61
N PHE A 201 -33.30 -18.79 4.34
CA PHE A 201 -34.20 -18.43 3.25
C PHE A 201 -35.13 -19.60 2.91
N SER A 202 -36.39 -19.28 2.59
CA SER A 202 -37.40 -20.25 2.17
C SER A 202 -37.94 -19.90 0.79
N PHE A 203 -38.27 -20.93 0.01
CA PHE A 203 -38.86 -20.80 -1.32
C PHE A 203 -40.35 -21.12 -1.29
N SER A 204 -41.15 -20.44 -2.12
CA SER A 204 -42.46 -20.94 -2.52
C SER A 204 -42.31 -22.24 -3.32
N PRO A 205 -43.21 -23.24 -3.16
CA PRO A 205 -43.18 -24.47 -3.95
C PRO A 205 -43.14 -24.21 -5.45
N ILE A 206 -42.25 -24.89 -6.16
CA ILE A 206 -42.02 -24.70 -7.60
C ILE A 206 -42.77 -25.78 -8.38
N SER A 207 -43.55 -25.38 -9.39
CA SER A 207 -44.26 -26.33 -10.23
C SER A 207 -43.29 -27.15 -11.10
N SER A 208 -43.56 -28.46 -11.22
CA SER A 208 -42.81 -29.38 -12.08
C SER A 208 -43.70 -29.91 -13.22
N PRO A 209 -43.22 -30.01 -14.47
CA PRO A 209 -41.91 -29.58 -14.96
C PRO A 209 -41.88 -28.11 -15.43
N GLN A 210 -40.69 -27.52 -15.43
CA GLN A 210 -40.35 -26.26 -16.11
C GLN A 210 -39.74 -26.53 -17.50
N THR A 211 -39.54 -25.47 -18.30
CA THR A 211 -39.00 -25.54 -19.67
C THR A 211 -37.69 -24.76 -19.80
N ILE A 212 -36.68 -25.30 -20.49
CA ILE A 212 -35.40 -24.61 -20.71
C ILE A 212 -35.63 -23.23 -21.34
N GLY A 213 -34.92 -22.22 -20.83
CA GLY A 213 -34.95 -20.84 -21.33
C GLY A 213 -36.30 -20.13 -21.21
N THR A 214 -37.29 -20.74 -20.55
CA THR A 214 -38.62 -20.15 -20.31
C THR A 214 -38.68 -19.63 -18.87
N PRO A 215 -38.90 -18.32 -18.64
CA PRO A 215 -38.98 -17.77 -17.29
C PRO A 215 -40.17 -18.32 -16.49
N PHE A 216 -39.97 -18.59 -15.20
CA PHE A 216 -41.00 -18.94 -14.24
C PHE A 216 -40.79 -18.19 -12.91
N GLU A 217 -41.88 -17.88 -12.19
CA GLU A 217 -41.81 -17.07 -10.97
C GLU A 217 -41.47 -17.93 -9.74
N VAL A 218 -40.52 -17.48 -8.93
CA VAL A 218 -40.25 -18.00 -7.59
C VAL A 218 -40.35 -16.91 -6.54
N THR A 219 -40.87 -17.22 -5.35
CA THR A 219 -40.84 -16.31 -4.20
C THR A 219 -39.80 -16.79 -3.18
N ILE A 220 -38.85 -15.92 -2.82
CA ILE A 220 -37.83 -16.17 -1.80
C ILE A 220 -38.20 -15.34 -0.57
N SER A 221 -38.12 -15.91 0.64
CA SER A 221 -38.49 -15.27 1.89
C SER A 221 -37.45 -15.49 3.00
N ALA A 222 -37.01 -14.40 3.65
CA ALA A 222 -36.12 -14.41 4.80
C ALA A 222 -36.88 -14.76 6.08
N MET A 223 -36.47 -15.83 6.76
CA MET A 223 -37.11 -16.39 7.94
C MET A 223 -36.18 -16.34 9.15
N ASP A 224 -36.77 -16.24 10.35
CA ASP A 224 -36.08 -16.51 11.61
C ASP A 224 -36.19 -17.98 12.02
N SER A 225 -35.55 -18.32 13.15
CA SER A 225 -35.46 -19.68 13.69
C SER A 225 -36.81 -20.24 14.17
N ASP A 226 -37.84 -19.40 14.34
CA ASP A 226 -39.22 -19.81 14.62
C ASP A 226 -40.02 -20.06 13.32
N GLY A 227 -39.41 -19.84 12.14
CA GLY A 227 -40.05 -19.93 10.83
C GLY A 227 -40.92 -18.72 10.48
N VAL A 228 -40.67 -17.56 11.12
CA VAL A 228 -41.46 -16.34 10.94
C VAL A 228 -40.77 -15.39 9.96
N LEU A 229 -41.56 -14.78 9.07
CA LEU A 229 -41.07 -13.85 8.05
C LEU A 229 -40.48 -12.56 8.66
N ILE A 230 -39.22 -12.29 8.36
CA ILE A 230 -38.48 -11.12 8.84
C ILE A 230 -38.78 -9.89 7.98
N ARG A 231 -39.86 -9.18 8.31
CA ARG A 231 -40.34 -8.01 7.54
C ARG A 231 -39.40 -6.80 7.54
N SER A 232 -38.35 -6.81 8.37
CA SER A 232 -37.29 -5.80 8.42
C SER A 232 -36.14 -6.08 7.45
N PHE A 233 -35.98 -7.30 6.94
CA PHE A 233 -34.85 -7.68 6.09
C PHE A 233 -34.95 -7.02 4.71
N ASN A 234 -33.85 -6.41 4.25
CA ASN A 234 -33.68 -5.95 2.88
C ASN A 234 -32.22 -6.23 2.48
N GLY A 235 -32.00 -6.84 1.32
CA GLY A 235 -30.65 -7.26 0.92
C GLY A 235 -30.66 -8.09 -0.36
N GLU A 236 -29.51 -8.20 -1.00
CA GLU A 236 -29.33 -9.01 -2.21
C GLU A 236 -28.79 -10.39 -1.86
N VAL A 237 -29.36 -11.43 -2.45
CA VAL A 237 -28.97 -12.83 -2.26
C VAL A 237 -28.58 -13.44 -3.60
N SER A 238 -27.60 -14.33 -3.57
CA SER A 238 -27.23 -15.14 -4.73
C SER A 238 -28.26 -16.25 -4.98
N LEU A 239 -28.49 -16.57 -6.25
CA LEU A 239 -29.32 -17.67 -6.71
C LEU A 239 -28.48 -18.61 -7.58
N ALA A 240 -28.53 -19.90 -7.30
CA ALA A 240 -27.85 -20.95 -8.04
C ALA A 240 -28.76 -22.18 -8.24
N SER A 241 -28.33 -23.09 -9.10
CA SER A 241 -29.05 -24.32 -9.47
C SER A 241 -28.09 -25.50 -9.48
N ASN A 242 -28.52 -26.66 -8.95
CA ASN A 242 -27.73 -27.89 -8.94
C ASN A 242 -27.54 -28.53 -10.34
N ALA A 243 -28.28 -28.07 -11.35
CA ALA A 243 -28.29 -28.67 -12.68
C ALA A 243 -27.60 -27.81 -13.76
N GLY A 244 -27.03 -26.66 -13.39
CA GLY A 244 -26.34 -25.75 -14.30
C GLY A 244 -26.77 -24.29 -14.11
N SER A 245 -26.71 -23.50 -15.18
CA SER A 245 -26.86 -22.05 -15.07
C SER A 245 -28.31 -21.59 -14.84
N VAL A 246 -28.45 -20.53 -14.04
CA VAL A 246 -29.70 -19.87 -13.67
C VAL A 246 -29.61 -18.37 -13.98
N SER A 247 -30.72 -17.75 -14.37
CA SER A 247 -30.82 -16.30 -14.55
C SER A 247 -32.11 -15.77 -13.92
N PRO A 248 -32.06 -14.71 -13.09
CA PRO A 248 -30.84 -14.02 -12.64
C PRO A 248 -30.02 -14.85 -11.64
N ILE A 249 -28.72 -14.58 -11.54
CA ILE A 249 -27.85 -15.10 -10.45
C ILE A 249 -27.99 -14.31 -9.14
N SER A 250 -28.62 -13.13 -9.25
CA SER A 250 -28.99 -12.11 -8.27
C SER A 250 -30.46 -12.02 -7.88
N VAL A 251 -30.86 -11.90 -6.61
CA VAL A 251 -32.22 -11.44 -6.26
C VAL A 251 -32.21 -10.47 -5.08
N SER A 252 -32.85 -9.31 -5.18
CA SER A 252 -32.99 -8.35 -4.06
C SER A 252 -34.30 -8.56 -3.29
N LEU A 253 -34.20 -8.90 -1.99
CA LEU A 253 -35.33 -8.99 -1.08
C LEU A 253 -35.68 -7.61 -0.51
N VAL A 254 -36.98 -7.32 -0.45
CA VAL A 254 -37.55 -6.12 0.15
C VAL A 254 -38.61 -6.52 1.17
N LYS A 255 -38.50 -6.03 2.41
CA LYS A 255 -39.35 -6.43 3.56
C LYS A 255 -39.40 -7.95 3.78
N GLY A 256 -38.25 -8.59 3.61
CA GLY A 256 -38.05 -10.02 3.80
C GLY A 256 -38.50 -10.91 2.65
N GLN A 257 -38.98 -10.37 1.52
CA GLN A 257 -39.43 -11.18 0.39
C GLN A 257 -38.95 -10.64 -0.96
N ALA A 258 -38.76 -11.54 -1.93
CA ALA A 258 -38.59 -11.22 -3.35
C ALA A 258 -39.44 -12.15 -4.20
N ALA A 259 -39.98 -11.63 -5.30
CA ALA A 259 -40.47 -12.44 -6.42
C ALA A 259 -39.47 -12.28 -7.57
N ALA A 260 -39.00 -13.39 -8.13
CA ALA A 260 -37.99 -13.42 -9.17
C ALA A 260 -38.48 -14.26 -10.37
N SER A 261 -38.32 -13.71 -11.57
CA SER A 261 -38.57 -14.41 -12.83
C SER A 261 -37.30 -15.18 -13.21
N VAL A 262 -37.30 -16.48 -12.96
CA VAL A 262 -36.14 -17.37 -13.06
C VAL A 262 -36.17 -18.15 -14.36
N SER A 263 -35.06 -18.18 -15.09
CA SER A 263 -34.83 -19.04 -16.25
C SER A 263 -33.69 -20.01 -15.97
N LEU A 264 -33.82 -21.24 -16.48
CA LEU A 264 -32.82 -22.31 -16.37
C LEU A 264 -32.41 -22.79 -17.75
N PHE A 265 -31.12 -23.09 -17.94
CA PHE A 265 -30.55 -23.36 -19.27
C PHE A 265 -30.15 -24.82 -19.49
N ASN A 266 -30.38 -25.68 -18.49
CA ASN A 266 -29.99 -27.09 -18.47
C ASN A 266 -31.21 -27.97 -18.13
N GLN A 267 -31.27 -29.18 -18.70
CA GLN A 267 -32.30 -30.19 -18.38
C GLN A 267 -31.90 -31.03 -17.17
N GLY A 268 -32.89 -31.57 -16.45
CA GLY A 268 -32.67 -32.51 -15.34
C GLY A 268 -33.64 -32.28 -14.19
N THR A 269 -33.44 -32.99 -13.09
CA THR A 269 -34.16 -32.75 -11.83
C THR A 269 -33.41 -31.68 -11.03
N VAL A 270 -34.02 -30.51 -10.93
CA VAL A 270 -33.42 -29.26 -10.46
C VAL A 270 -33.88 -28.89 -9.07
N ARG A 271 -32.99 -28.28 -8.31
CA ARG A 271 -33.23 -27.57 -7.05
C ARG A 271 -32.52 -26.23 -7.10
N LEU A 272 -33.23 -25.16 -6.77
CA LEU A 272 -32.63 -23.84 -6.59
C LEU A 272 -32.06 -23.72 -5.18
N SER A 273 -30.93 -23.02 -5.07
CA SER A 273 -30.34 -22.62 -3.79
C SER A 273 -30.19 -21.09 -3.74
N CYS A 274 -30.47 -20.51 -2.58
CA CYS A 274 -30.32 -19.10 -2.28
C CYS A 274 -29.29 -18.92 -1.16
N ASN A 275 -28.28 -18.07 -1.32
CA ASN A 275 -27.26 -17.82 -0.30
C ASN A 275 -26.96 -16.32 -0.13
N GLY A 276 -26.84 -15.85 1.11
CA GLY A 276 -26.46 -14.47 1.42
C GLY A 276 -26.48 -14.18 2.92
N TYR A 277 -25.65 -13.23 3.37
CA TYR A 277 -25.60 -12.78 4.78
C TYR A 277 -25.39 -13.91 5.81
N GLY A 278 -24.67 -14.98 5.44
CA GLY A 278 -24.44 -16.14 6.30
C GLY A 278 -25.59 -17.16 6.34
N ALA A 279 -26.74 -16.86 5.74
CA ALA A 279 -27.89 -17.74 5.64
C ALA A 279 -27.99 -18.40 4.26
N CYS A 280 -28.62 -19.58 4.21
CA CYS A 280 -28.91 -20.30 2.98
C CYS A 280 -30.37 -20.75 2.93
N GLY A 281 -30.81 -21.25 1.77
CA GLY A 281 -32.15 -21.77 1.56
C GLY A 281 -32.24 -22.56 0.27
N TYR A 282 -33.20 -23.47 0.19
CA TYR A 282 -33.37 -24.35 -0.97
C TYR A 282 -34.84 -24.51 -1.36
N SER A 283 -35.10 -24.71 -2.65
CA SER A 283 -36.42 -25.11 -3.16
C SER A 283 -36.72 -26.59 -2.91
N ASP A 284 -37.94 -26.99 -3.23
CA ASP A 284 -38.28 -28.34 -3.62
C ASP A 284 -37.59 -28.74 -4.94
N PHE A 285 -37.55 -30.05 -5.23
CA PHE A 285 -37.04 -30.58 -6.49
C PHE A 285 -38.13 -30.52 -7.56
N PHE A 286 -37.77 -30.07 -8.77
CA PHE A 286 -38.67 -29.98 -9.93
C PHE A 286 -37.89 -30.30 -11.22
N ASP A 287 -38.55 -30.86 -12.23
CA ASP A 287 -37.88 -31.24 -13.47
C ASP A 287 -37.83 -30.07 -14.46
N VAL A 288 -36.74 -29.93 -15.22
CA VAL A 288 -36.61 -29.00 -16.35
C VAL A 288 -36.47 -29.78 -17.65
N THR A 289 -37.28 -29.46 -18.65
CA THR A 289 -37.42 -30.25 -19.88
C THR A 289 -37.34 -29.40 -21.16
N GLY A 290 -36.86 -30.02 -22.25
CA GLY A 290 -37.01 -29.53 -23.63
C GLY A 290 -36.01 -28.47 -24.11
N GLY A 291 -34.95 -28.89 -24.83
CA GLY A 291 -34.07 -27.99 -25.57
C GLY A 291 -32.74 -28.65 -25.98
N SER A 292 -32.14 -28.23 -27.09
CA SER A 292 -30.79 -28.66 -27.50
C SER A 292 -29.72 -28.00 -26.64
N ALA A 293 -28.60 -28.68 -26.39
CA ALA A 293 -27.48 -28.14 -25.63
C ALA A 293 -26.88 -26.86 -26.27
N CYS A 294 -26.48 -25.95 -25.40
CA CYS A 294 -25.94 -24.63 -25.71
C CYS A 294 -24.46 -24.70 -26.12
N GLN A 295 -24.04 -23.94 -27.14
CA GLN A 295 -22.66 -23.91 -27.65
C GLN A 295 -22.11 -22.47 -27.74
N GLY A 296 -21.01 -22.18 -27.05
CA GLY A 296 -20.38 -20.86 -26.99
C GLY A 296 -18.90 -20.85 -27.40
N SER A 297 -18.22 -19.71 -27.18
CA SER A 297 -16.81 -19.49 -27.53
C SER A 297 -16.17 -18.39 -26.66
N ILE A 298 -14.88 -18.52 -26.36
CA ILE A 298 -14.07 -17.58 -25.56
C ILE A 298 -12.87 -17.12 -26.41
N TRP A 299 -12.56 -15.82 -26.41
CA TRP A 299 -11.39 -15.24 -27.08
C TRP A 299 -10.81 -14.09 -26.26
N GLY A 300 -9.48 -13.93 -26.26
CA GLY A 300 -8.79 -12.84 -25.54
C GLY A 300 -7.31 -12.73 -25.93
N ASN A 301 -6.61 -11.79 -25.28
CA ASN A 301 -5.16 -11.65 -25.39
C ASN A 301 -4.48 -11.92 -24.02
N VAL A 302 -3.24 -12.40 -24.07
CA VAL A 302 -2.30 -12.41 -22.95
C VAL A 302 -1.26 -11.32 -23.19
N ILE A 303 -1.11 -10.45 -22.20
CA ILE A 303 -0.16 -9.34 -22.19
C ILE A 303 0.74 -9.46 -20.96
N ASP A 304 1.93 -8.87 -21.00
CA ASP A 304 2.75 -8.73 -19.82
C ASP A 304 2.31 -7.51 -19.01
N LEU A 305 3.01 -7.23 -17.93
CA LEU A 305 2.71 -6.11 -17.07
C LEU A 305 2.76 -4.72 -17.76
N ARG A 306 3.37 -4.58 -18.94
CA ARG A 306 3.52 -3.33 -19.71
C ARG A 306 2.54 -3.23 -20.88
N ASP A 307 1.53 -4.10 -20.89
CA ASP A 307 0.59 -4.33 -21.98
C ASP A 307 1.23 -4.87 -23.28
N ASP A 308 2.50 -5.32 -23.24
CA ASP A 308 3.16 -5.97 -24.38
C ASP A 308 2.59 -7.38 -24.61
N PRO A 309 2.32 -7.83 -25.84
CA PRO A 309 1.77 -9.15 -26.09
C PRO A 309 2.73 -10.30 -25.73
N VAL A 310 2.30 -11.22 -24.85
CA VAL A 310 3.12 -12.39 -24.49
C VAL A 310 3.00 -13.46 -25.55
N TRP A 311 4.09 -13.71 -26.27
CA TRP A 311 4.16 -14.78 -27.27
C TRP A 311 4.47 -16.15 -26.65
N GLN A 312 3.78 -17.21 -27.10
CA GLN A 312 3.89 -18.57 -26.58
C GLN A 312 3.72 -18.67 -25.05
N ALA A 313 2.77 -17.92 -24.49
CA ALA A 313 2.16 -18.31 -23.22
C ALA A 313 1.24 -19.50 -23.49
N GLU A 314 1.23 -20.48 -22.61
CA GLU A 314 0.28 -21.59 -22.66
C GLU A 314 -1.02 -21.15 -21.98
N VAL A 315 -2.16 -21.30 -22.67
CA VAL A 315 -3.49 -20.94 -22.16
C VAL A 315 -4.35 -22.21 -22.14
N THR A 316 -4.77 -22.63 -20.95
CA THR A 316 -5.51 -23.88 -20.75
C THR A 316 -6.82 -23.61 -20.02
N LEU A 317 -7.91 -24.21 -20.51
CA LEU A 317 -9.25 -24.01 -19.95
C LEU A 317 -9.62 -25.21 -19.08
N TYR A 318 -10.06 -24.97 -17.86
CA TYR A 318 -10.51 -25.99 -16.91
C TYR A 318 -12.00 -25.81 -16.58
N ASP A 319 -12.71 -26.91 -16.29
CA ASP A 319 -14.01 -26.87 -15.63
C ASP A 319 -13.87 -26.53 -14.13
N LEU A 320 -14.98 -26.36 -13.41
CA LEU A 320 -14.95 -26.10 -11.96
C LEU A 320 -14.44 -27.27 -11.12
N ASP A 321 -14.40 -28.48 -11.68
CA ASP A 321 -13.83 -29.67 -11.05
C ASP A 321 -12.30 -29.75 -11.28
N GLY A 322 -11.71 -28.79 -12.02
CA GLY A 322 -10.29 -28.74 -12.32
C GLY A 322 -9.83 -29.70 -13.42
N ARG A 323 -10.74 -30.24 -14.25
CA ARG A 323 -10.42 -31.01 -15.46
C ARG A 323 -10.23 -30.08 -16.65
N GLU A 324 -9.34 -30.42 -17.56
CA GLU A 324 -9.12 -29.64 -18.78
C GLU A 324 -10.36 -29.69 -19.70
N ALA A 325 -11.11 -28.60 -19.75
CA ALA A 325 -12.34 -28.44 -20.52
C ALA A 325 -12.07 -28.19 -22.02
N ALA A 326 -10.89 -27.67 -22.36
CA ALA A 326 -10.43 -27.53 -23.73
C ALA A 326 -8.90 -27.55 -23.79
N ALA A 327 -8.37 -28.27 -24.80
CA ALA A 327 -6.94 -28.45 -25.04
C ALA A 327 -6.16 -27.13 -25.01
N GLY A 328 -5.07 -27.08 -24.25
CA GLY A 328 -4.17 -25.93 -24.14
C GLY A 328 -3.77 -25.34 -25.50
N VAL A 329 -3.88 -24.02 -25.62
CA VAL A 329 -3.50 -23.25 -26.81
C VAL A 329 -2.37 -22.27 -26.51
N PHE A 330 -1.41 -22.17 -27.41
CA PHE A 330 -0.34 -21.17 -27.29
C PHE A 330 -0.76 -19.84 -27.91
N THR A 331 -0.40 -18.74 -27.25
CA THR A 331 -0.64 -17.40 -27.76
C THR A 331 0.16 -17.09 -29.03
N ASP A 332 -0.47 -16.40 -29.98
CA ASP A 332 0.20 -15.94 -31.19
C ASP A 332 1.13 -14.73 -30.92
N THR A 333 1.78 -14.21 -31.98
CA THR A 333 2.72 -13.07 -31.86
C THR A 333 2.05 -11.75 -31.48
N LEU A 334 0.72 -11.72 -31.37
CA LEU A 334 -0.10 -10.62 -30.89
C LEU A 334 -0.78 -10.97 -29.56
N GLY A 335 -0.30 -12.02 -28.85
CA GLY A 335 -0.80 -12.46 -27.56
C GLY A 335 -2.13 -13.22 -27.62
N LYS A 336 -2.68 -13.51 -28.79
CA LYS A 336 -4.08 -13.97 -28.93
C LYS A 336 -4.25 -15.46 -28.68
N PHE A 337 -5.37 -15.79 -28.03
CA PHE A 337 -5.87 -17.15 -27.86
C PHE A 337 -7.38 -17.23 -28.13
N GLY A 338 -7.90 -18.47 -28.31
CA GLY A 338 -9.35 -18.67 -28.43
C GLY A 338 -9.79 -20.13 -28.41
N PHE A 339 -10.99 -20.34 -27.87
CA PHE A 339 -11.67 -21.62 -27.72
C PHE A 339 -13.09 -21.56 -28.32
N THR A 340 -13.53 -22.63 -28.98
CA THR A 340 -14.85 -22.68 -29.64
C THR A 340 -15.55 -24.00 -29.40
N GLY A 341 -16.89 -24.00 -29.46
CA GLY A 341 -17.71 -25.21 -29.25
C GLY A 341 -17.86 -25.61 -27.79
N LEU A 342 -17.59 -24.70 -26.86
CA LEU A 342 -17.70 -24.92 -25.41
C LEU A 342 -19.16 -25.10 -25.00
N ALA A 343 -19.40 -25.92 -23.98
CA ALA A 343 -20.70 -25.95 -23.31
C ALA A 343 -20.95 -24.62 -22.58
N CYS A 344 -22.21 -24.34 -22.26
CA CYS A 344 -22.56 -23.13 -21.52
C CYS A 344 -22.46 -23.39 -20.02
N ASP A 345 -21.26 -23.14 -19.48
CA ASP A 345 -20.85 -23.39 -18.10
C ASP A 345 -19.89 -22.30 -17.58
N LEU A 346 -19.44 -22.42 -16.33
CA LEU A 346 -18.37 -21.62 -15.73
C LEU A 346 -17.03 -22.38 -15.83
N TYR A 347 -16.00 -21.71 -16.32
CA TYR A 347 -14.66 -22.27 -16.53
C TYR A 347 -13.59 -21.49 -15.75
N GLU A 348 -12.49 -22.14 -15.38
CA GLU A 348 -11.26 -21.53 -14.91
C GLU A 348 -10.21 -21.56 -16.03
N LEU A 349 -9.83 -20.38 -16.52
CA LEU A 349 -8.77 -20.25 -17.51
C LEU A 349 -7.44 -20.01 -16.79
N ARG A 350 -6.42 -20.84 -17.08
CA ARG A 350 -5.05 -20.67 -16.60
C ARG A 350 -4.13 -20.25 -17.73
N VAL A 351 -3.15 -19.43 -17.42
CA VAL A 351 -2.10 -19.00 -18.34
C VAL A 351 -0.75 -19.20 -17.68
N GLU A 352 0.23 -19.78 -18.38
CA GLU A 352 1.60 -19.96 -17.89
C GLU A 352 2.64 -19.48 -18.90
N LYS A 353 3.74 -18.89 -18.40
CA LYS A 353 4.97 -18.65 -19.17
C LYS A 353 6.19 -18.68 -18.24
N ASN A 354 7.21 -19.46 -18.60
CA ASN A 354 8.52 -19.48 -17.91
C ASN A 354 8.45 -19.71 -16.39
N GLY A 355 7.47 -20.48 -15.88
CA GLY A 355 7.27 -20.71 -14.44
C GLY A 355 6.46 -19.62 -13.71
N VAL A 356 5.89 -18.66 -14.44
CA VAL A 356 4.95 -17.65 -13.92
C VAL A 356 3.55 -17.98 -14.44
N ASP A 357 2.55 -18.09 -13.55
CA ASP A 357 1.16 -18.40 -13.91
C ASP A 357 0.15 -17.31 -13.49
N ASN A 358 -1.06 -17.36 -14.08
CA ASN A 358 -2.21 -16.56 -13.68
C ASN A 358 -3.52 -17.32 -14.00
N LYS A 359 -4.58 -17.12 -13.21
CA LYS A 359 -5.85 -17.87 -13.28
C LYS A 359 -7.06 -16.93 -13.21
N LYS A 360 -8.08 -17.14 -14.05
CA LYS A 360 -9.24 -16.23 -14.18
C LYS A 360 -10.50 -17.01 -14.56
N ARG A 361 -11.63 -16.76 -13.88
CA ARG A 361 -12.91 -17.46 -14.14
C ARG A 361 -13.71 -16.79 -15.27
N VAL A 362 -14.37 -17.59 -16.11
CA VAL A 362 -15.09 -17.16 -17.33
C VAL A 362 -16.40 -17.93 -17.51
N THR A 363 -17.52 -17.22 -17.65
CA THR A 363 -18.83 -17.85 -17.94
C THR A 363 -19.13 -17.88 -19.44
N VAL A 364 -19.62 -19.01 -19.93
CA VAL A 364 -20.16 -19.18 -21.29
C VAL A 364 -21.67 -19.32 -21.21
N SER A 365 -22.42 -18.46 -21.93
CA SER A 365 -23.88 -18.49 -21.91
C SER A 365 -24.50 -18.08 -23.25
N GLY A 366 -25.48 -18.88 -23.71
CA GLY A 366 -26.15 -18.70 -25.00
C GLY A 366 -25.24 -18.93 -26.22
N ASN A 367 -25.76 -18.59 -27.40
CA ASN A 367 -25.01 -18.59 -28.67
C ASN A 367 -24.17 -17.29 -28.85
N LEU A 368 -23.65 -16.71 -27.78
CA LEU A 368 -22.93 -15.43 -27.81
C LEU A 368 -21.42 -15.64 -27.76
N CYS A 369 -20.70 -14.90 -28.61
CA CYS A 369 -19.25 -14.79 -28.54
C CYS A 369 -18.88 -13.82 -27.43
N ASN A 370 -18.31 -14.32 -26.33
CA ASN A 370 -17.82 -13.47 -25.25
C ASN A 370 -16.37 -13.06 -25.57
N THR A 371 -16.17 -11.81 -26.00
CA THR A 371 -14.84 -11.17 -26.01
C THR A 371 -14.43 -10.88 -24.58
N PHE A 372 -13.29 -11.40 -24.15
CA PHE A 372 -12.83 -11.36 -22.77
C PHE A 372 -11.73 -10.29 -22.59
N PRO A 373 -11.72 -9.54 -21.45
CA PRO A 373 -10.65 -8.59 -21.17
C PRO A 373 -9.32 -9.30 -20.89
N ASP A 374 -8.23 -8.63 -21.25
CA ASP A 374 -6.88 -9.18 -21.30
C ASP A 374 -6.39 -9.84 -19.99
N ILE A 375 -5.44 -10.74 -20.14
CA ILE A 375 -4.83 -11.50 -19.04
C ILE A 375 -3.37 -11.07 -18.91
N VAL A 376 -3.02 -10.57 -17.73
CA VAL A 376 -1.69 -10.02 -17.44
C VAL A 376 -0.81 -11.10 -16.81
N LEU A 377 0.35 -11.40 -17.41
CA LEU A 377 1.39 -12.23 -16.79
C LEU A 377 2.53 -11.35 -16.23
N PRO A 378 2.93 -11.51 -14.96
CA PRO A 378 4.03 -10.76 -14.37
C PRO A 378 5.40 -11.33 -14.76
N LEU A 379 5.76 -11.16 -16.04
CA LEU A 379 7.02 -11.65 -16.60
C LEU A 379 8.15 -10.62 -16.47
N ASN A 380 9.35 -11.13 -16.15
CA ASN A 380 10.58 -10.33 -16.07
C ASN A 380 10.94 -9.71 -17.43
N GLY A 381 10.57 -8.44 -17.61
CA GLY A 381 10.86 -7.63 -18.80
C GLY A 381 11.51 -6.27 -18.48
N GLY A 382 11.81 -5.99 -17.22
CA GLY A 382 12.36 -4.71 -16.78
C GLY A 382 13.78 -4.43 -17.25
N THR A 383 14.09 -3.16 -17.50
CA THR A 383 15.43 -2.67 -17.88
C THR A 383 16.21 -2.05 -16.71
N PHE A 384 15.58 -1.89 -15.54
CA PHE A 384 16.16 -1.28 -14.35
C PHE A 384 16.51 -2.36 -13.32
N GLY A 385 17.36 -2.06 -12.33
CA GLY A 385 17.71 -3.00 -11.25
C GLY A 385 16.52 -3.36 -10.36
N THR A 386 16.78 -3.82 -9.13
CA THR A 386 15.69 -3.98 -8.14
C THR A 386 15.10 -2.60 -7.80
N PRO A 387 13.82 -2.31 -8.12
CA PRO A 387 13.17 -1.05 -7.80
C PRO A 387 12.91 -0.93 -6.30
N VAL A 388 12.72 0.30 -5.81
CA VAL A 388 12.39 0.60 -4.42
C VAL A 388 10.95 1.08 -4.30
N ILE A 389 10.22 0.58 -3.31
CA ILE A 389 8.86 1.01 -2.97
C ILE A 389 8.91 1.74 -1.62
N LEU A 390 8.42 2.98 -1.61
CA LEU A 390 8.32 3.80 -0.41
C LEU A 390 6.91 3.65 0.20
N VAL A 391 6.82 3.09 1.41
CA VAL A 391 5.56 2.82 2.13
C VAL A 391 5.46 3.72 3.37
N PRO A 392 4.67 4.80 3.34
CA PRO A 392 4.59 5.78 4.43
C PRO A 392 3.78 5.25 5.63
N GLY A 393 3.81 5.97 6.74
CA GLY A 393 2.91 5.77 7.89
C GLY A 393 1.77 6.81 7.95
N ILE A 394 1.04 6.84 9.07
CA ILE A 394 -0.12 7.73 9.29
C ILE A 394 0.13 9.22 8.97
N PRO A 395 1.29 9.85 9.28
CA PRO A 395 1.49 11.26 8.95
C PRO A 395 1.79 11.53 7.46
N GLY A 396 1.89 10.50 6.61
CA GLY A 396 2.11 10.66 5.17
C GLY A 396 0.84 10.92 4.35
N SER A 397 -0.33 10.43 4.79
CA SER A 397 -1.60 10.57 4.07
C SER A 397 -2.30 11.91 4.33
N GLY A 398 -1.60 13.02 4.08
CA GLY A 398 -2.13 14.36 4.21
C GLY A 398 -2.82 14.83 2.93
N ILE A 399 -4.12 15.15 3.01
CA ILE A 399 -4.85 15.85 1.94
C ILE A 399 -4.57 17.35 2.09
N GLY A 400 -4.17 18.01 1.00
CA GLY A 400 -3.98 19.46 0.98
C GLY A 400 -5.27 20.25 1.28
N LYS A 401 -5.14 21.55 1.56
CA LYS A 401 -6.26 22.44 1.93
C LYS A 401 -7.39 22.56 0.88
N TYR A 402 -7.19 22.08 -0.35
CA TYR A 402 -8.07 22.31 -1.50
C TYR A 402 -8.30 21.06 -2.37
N SER A 403 -8.87 19.98 -1.81
CA SER A 403 -9.51 18.94 -2.63
C SER A 403 -10.50 18.10 -1.80
N PRO A 404 -11.67 17.71 -2.33
CA PRO A 404 -12.55 16.79 -1.63
C PRO A 404 -11.88 15.41 -1.50
N TYR A 405 -11.99 14.88 -0.28
CA TYR A 405 -11.50 13.61 0.27
C TYR A 405 -11.50 12.42 -0.70
N PRO A 406 -10.71 11.36 -0.40
CA PRO A 406 -10.88 10.06 -1.04
C PRO A 406 -12.28 9.51 -0.73
N LYS A 407 -13.24 9.88 -1.57
CA LYS A 407 -14.51 9.18 -1.76
C LYS A 407 -14.12 7.78 -2.20
N LEU A 408 -14.28 6.80 -1.31
CA LEU A 408 -14.06 5.38 -1.59
C LEU A 408 -14.71 5.00 -2.93
N PRO A 409 -13.93 4.71 -3.99
CA PRO A 409 -14.41 4.01 -5.15
C PRO A 409 -14.18 2.52 -4.90
N GLN A 410 -15.21 1.68 -5.07
CA GLN A 410 -14.99 0.23 -5.11
C GLN A 410 -14.09 -0.19 -6.28
N ASP A 411 -13.87 0.71 -7.26
CA ASP A 411 -13.35 0.39 -8.60
C ASP A 411 -12.13 1.22 -9.03
N SER A 412 -11.36 1.85 -8.12
CA SER A 412 -10.13 2.57 -8.51
C SER A 412 -9.07 2.62 -7.39
N PRO A 413 -8.00 1.79 -7.46
CA PRO A 413 -6.87 1.89 -6.55
C PRO A 413 -5.97 3.10 -6.88
N ALA A 414 -5.29 3.60 -5.84
CA ALA A 414 -4.19 4.59 -5.84
C ALA A 414 -4.41 6.01 -6.41
N ALA A 415 -5.14 6.22 -7.51
CA ALA A 415 -4.99 7.41 -8.36
C ALA A 415 -5.16 8.82 -7.71
N ASN A 416 -5.86 8.94 -6.58
CA ASN A 416 -6.17 10.23 -5.92
C ASN A 416 -5.62 10.38 -4.48
N LEU A 417 -4.74 9.48 -4.02
CA LEU A 417 -4.09 9.60 -2.70
C LEU A 417 -2.74 10.32 -2.81
N GLN A 418 -2.74 11.65 -2.72
CA GLN A 418 -1.50 12.44 -2.61
C GLN A 418 -0.87 12.26 -1.21
N ILE A 419 0.43 11.94 -1.15
CA ILE A 419 1.22 11.85 0.11
C ILE A 419 1.84 13.23 0.44
N HIS A 420 1.04 14.28 0.55
CA HIS A 420 1.59 15.64 0.65
C HIS A 420 0.99 16.47 1.79
N ALA A 421 1.42 16.16 3.02
CA ALA A 421 1.71 17.22 3.98
C ALA A 421 3.03 17.90 3.56
N PRO A 422 3.08 19.23 3.25
CA PRO A 422 4.30 19.93 2.79
C PRO A 422 5.50 19.96 3.76
N LYS A 423 5.42 19.27 4.90
CA LYS A 423 6.35 19.40 6.02
C LYS A 423 7.23 18.16 6.27
N PHE A 424 6.94 17.01 5.65
CA PHE A 424 7.82 15.83 5.68
C PHE A 424 8.93 15.94 4.62
N LYS A 425 9.93 16.79 4.89
CA LYS A 425 11.08 16.99 3.98
C LYS A 425 11.84 15.68 3.70
N GLY A 426 12.06 14.87 4.74
CA GLY A 426 12.83 13.62 4.64
C GLY A 426 12.31 12.62 3.59
N TRP A 427 11.00 12.50 3.39
CA TRP A 427 10.44 11.58 2.39
C TRP A 427 10.77 12.00 0.95
N LYS A 428 10.72 13.32 0.67
CA LYS A 428 11.12 13.87 -0.63
C LYS A 428 12.63 13.69 -0.85
N CYS A 429 13.45 14.03 0.15
CA CYS A 429 14.90 13.89 0.06
C CYS A 429 15.35 12.43 -0.12
N LEU A 430 14.70 11.46 0.55
CA LEU A 430 14.95 10.03 0.35
C LEU A 430 14.59 9.58 -1.07
N LYS A 431 13.40 9.97 -1.56
CA LYS A 431 12.95 9.65 -2.93
C LYS A 431 13.92 10.20 -3.97
N ALA A 432 14.34 11.46 -3.82
CA ALA A 432 15.34 12.08 -4.67
C ALA A 432 16.68 11.33 -4.61
N TYR A 433 17.19 11.03 -3.41
CA TYR A 433 18.48 10.33 -3.23
C TYR A 433 18.51 9.00 -3.97
N LEU A 434 17.49 8.18 -3.76
CA LEU A 434 17.42 6.86 -4.38
C LEU A 434 17.28 6.96 -5.90
N THR A 435 16.48 7.92 -6.39
CA THR A 435 16.28 8.15 -7.83
C THR A 435 17.57 8.64 -8.51
N ASP A 436 18.23 9.66 -7.95
CA ASP A 436 19.51 10.19 -8.45
C ASP A 436 20.65 9.15 -8.33
N SER A 437 20.57 8.23 -7.36
CA SER A 437 21.46 7.07 -7.22
C SER A 437 21.14 5.91 -8.17
N GLY A 438 20.15 6.06 -9.05
CA GLY A 438 19.83 5.10 -10.11
C GLY A 438 18.83 4.00 -9.74
N PHE A 439 18.20 4.06 -8.55
CA PHE A 439 17.05 3.21 -8.26
C PHE A 439 15.80 3.73 -8.99
N ASN A 440 14.93 2.82 -9.43
CA ASN A 440 13.60 3.19 -9.88
C ASN A 440 12.65 3.18 -8.67
N VAL A 441 12.05 4.32 -8.33
CA VAL A 441 11.40 4.55 -7.03
C VAL A 441 9.90 4.78 -7.18
N PHE A 442 9.13 3.92 -6.52
CA PHE A 442 7.67 3.93 -6.49
C PHE A 442 7.18 4.41 -5.12
N GLU A 443 6.09 5.16 -5.08
CA GLU A 443 5.42 5.52 -3.82
C GLU A 443 4.12 4.71 -3.68
N CYS A 444 3.90 4.15 -2.50
CA CYS A 444 2.74 3.32 -2.21
C CYS A 444 1.87 3.95 -1.09
N PRO A 445 1.10 5.01 -1.38
CA PRO A 445 0.09 5.52 -0.45
C PRO A 445 -0.97 4.46 -0.16
N TRP A 446 -1.47 4.45 1.07
CA TRP A 446 -2.51 3.53 1.50
C TRP A 446 -3.48 4.20 2.47
N ASP A 447 -4.71 3.69 2.55
CA ASP A 447 -5.71 4.18 3.50
C ASP A 447 -5.39 3.66 4.91
N TRP A 448 -4.72 4.51 5.70
CA TRP A 448 -4.30 4.20 7.06
C TRP A 448 -5.43 3.82 8.01
N ARG A 449 -6.69 4.12 7.68
CA ARG A 449 -7.87 3.77 8.49
C ARG A 449 -8.20 2.28 8.43
N LEU A 450 -7.78 1.60 7.36
CA LEU A 450 -8.02 0.17 7.18
C LEU A 450 -7.07 -0.65 8.03
N LYS A 451 -7.56 -1.79 8.55
CA LYS A 451 -6.73 -2.84 9.16
C LYS A 451 -5.51 -3.14 8.26
N ILE A 452 -4.35 -3.36 8.87
CA ILE A 452 -3.06 -3.58 8.20
C ILE A 452 -3.14 -4.64 7.10
N SER A 453 -3.83 -5.76 7.34
CA SER A 453 -4.05 -6.83 6.34
C SER A 453 -4.86 -6.37 5.12
N LYS A 454 -5.85 -5.48 5.30
CA LYS A 454 -6.60 -4.87 4.19
C LYS A 454 -5.76 -3.80 3.46
N ALA A 455 -4.96 -3.03 4.19
CA ALA A 455 -4.04 -2.05 3.59
C ALA A 455 -3.00 -2.73 2.69
N CYS A 456 -2.41 -3.84 3.15
CA CYS A 456 -1.54 -4.71 2.37
C CYS A 456 -2.23 -5.14 1.05
N LYS A 457 -3.43 -5.73 1.16
CA LYS A 457 -4.17 -6.29 0.03
C LYS A 457 -4.59 -5.26 -1.03
N TYR A 458 -5.02 -4.08 -0.61
CA TYR A 458 -5.59 -3.07 -1.53
C TYR A 458 -4.60 -2.03 -2.04
N TYR A 459 -3.42 -1.89 -1.42
CA TYR A 459 -2.44 -0.87 -1.79
C TYR A 459 -1.04 -1.44 -2.00
N LEU A 460 -0.48 -2.16 -1.02
CA LEU A 460 0.90 -2.64 -1.10
C LEU A 460 1.09 -3.68 -2.22
N ILE A 461 0.22 -4.69 -2.30
CA ILE A 461 0.31 -5.72 -3.36
C ILE A 461 0.18 -5.11 -4.77
N PRO A 462 -0.81 -4.23 -5.05
CA PRO A 462 -0.84 -3.45 -6.30
C PRO A 462 0.42 -2.62 -6.56
N GLY A 463 0.96 -1.93 -5.55
CA GLY A 463 2.20 -1.15 -5.68
C GLY A 463 3.44 -2.01 -5.97
N ILE A 464 3.51 -3.20 -5.39
CA ILE A 464 4.55 -4.20 -5.70
C ILE A 464 4.41 -4.68 -7.14
N ASN A 465 3.20 -5.00 -7.60
CA ASN A 465 2.97 -5.39 -8.99
C ASN A 465 3.37 -4.26 -9.97
N GLU A 466 3.17 -2.99 -9.62
CA GLU A 466 3.59 -1.82 -10.41
C GLU A 466 5.13 -1.64 -10.45
N ALA A 467 5.81 -1.86 -9.33
CA ALA A 467 7.26 -1.84 -9.29
C ALA A 467 7.88 -3.03 -10.06
N LEU A 468 7.27 -4.23 -9.97
CA LEU A 468 7.74 -5.42 -10.68
C LEU A 468 7.70 -5.27 -12.20
N ARG A 469 6.85 -4.40 -12.77
CA ARG A 469 6.76 -4.13 -14.23
C ARG A 469 8.10 -3.67 -14.83
N VAL A 470 8.91 -2.99 -14.03
CA VAL A 470 10.20 -2.39 -14.43
C VAL A 470 11.42 -3.09 -13.84
N SER A 471 11.21 -4.09 -12.97
CA SER A 471 12.27 -4.85 -12.31
C SER A 471 12.93 -5.84 -13.28
N SER A 472 14.27 -5.80 -13.40
CA SER A 472 15.05 -6.84 -14.08
C SER A 472 15.37 -8.04 -13.19
N THR A 473 15.24 -7.89 -11.87
CA THR A 473 15.58 -8.94 -10.89
C THR A 473 14.38 -9.80 -10.50
N GLY A 474 13.15 -9.39 -10.86
CA GLY A 474 11.92 -10.04 -10.39
C GLY A 474 11.63 -9.80 -8.89
N LYS A 475 12.40 -8.90 -8.27
CA LYS A 475 12.30 -8.51 -6.86
C LYS A 475 11.97 -7.03 -6.74
N VAL A 476 11.63 -6.59 -5.53
CA VAL A 476 11.56 -5.18 -5.09
C VAL A 476 12.30 -5.01 -3.76
N HIS A 477 12.75 -3.79 -3.48
CA HIS A 477 13.09 -3.36 -2.11
C HIS A 477 11.92 -2.55 -1.55
N ILE A 478 11.68 -2.65 -0.25
CA ILE A 478 10.67 -1.85 0.47
C ILE A 478 11.38 -0.94 1.47
N VAL A 479 11.14 0.36 1.40
CA VAL A 479 11.49 1.31 2.46
C VAL A 479 10.21 1.78 3.13
N ALA A 480 10.05 1.40 4.39
CA ALA A 480 8.83 1.57 5.13
C ALA A 480 9.05 2.42 6.39
N TYR A 481 8.14 3.37 6.63
CA TYR A 481 8.21 4.30 7.76
C TYR A 481 7.02 4.15 8.69
N ASN A 482 7.26 4.20 10.01
CA ASN A 482 6.22 4.11 11.03
C ASN A 482 5.34 2.86 10.77
N MET A 483 4.02 2.99 10.69
CA MET A 483 3.07 1.90 10.47
C MET A 483 3.22 1.23 9.10
N GLY A 484 3.85 1.88 8.12
CA GLY A 484 4.17 1.27 6.83
C GLY A 484 5.05 0.02 7.00
N GLY A 485 5.91 -0.02 8.01
CA GLY A 485 6.72 -1.19 8.33
C GLY A 485 5.90 -2.39 8.82
N LEU A 486 4.78 -2.13 9.49
CA LEU A 486 3.83 -3.18 9.87
C LEU A 486 3.02 -3.69 8.66
N VAL A 487 2.69 -2.81 7.70
CA VAL A 487 2.07 -3.21 6.42
C VAL A 487 3.02 -4.08 5.58
N ALA A 488 4.30 -3.74 5.55
CA ALA A 488 5.32 -4.55 4.87
C ALA A 488 5.55 -5.90 5.55
N ARG A 489 5.62 -5.95 6.89
CA ARG A 489 5.70 -7.21 7.65
C ARG A 489 4.47 -8.11 7.43
N ALA A 490 3.27 -7.56 7.52
CA ALA A 490 2.03 -8.31 7.29
C ALA A 490 1.90 -8.83 5.86
N TYR A 491 2.57 -8.21 4.88
CA TYR A 491 2.71 -8.79 3.54
C TYR A 491 3.66 -9.98 3.54
N ILE A 492 4.91 -9.80 3.99
CA ILE A 492 5.96 -10.84 3.92
C ILE A 492 5.58 -12.08 4.74
N GLN A 493 5.00 -11.88 5.92
CA GLN A 493 4.55 -12.96 6.80
C GLN A 493 3.23 -13.60 6.31
N GLY A 494 2.43 -12.93 5.48
CA GLY A 494 1.11 -13.39 5.05
C GLY A 494 1.11 -14.44 3.92
N ASP A 495 -0.03 -15.11 3.75
CA ASP A 495 -0.27 -16.10 2.67
C ASP A 495 -0.03 -15.51 1.27
N GLU A 496 -0.36 -14.24 1.05
CA GLU A 496 -0.19 -13.62 -0.27
C GLU A 496 1.27 -13.53 -0.75
N TYR A 497 2.27 -13.54 0.13
CA TYR A 497 3.69 -13.59 -0.23
C TYR A 497 4.19 -15.02 -0.54
N ALA A 498 3.50 -16.05 -0.04
CA ALA A 498 3.91 -17.44 -0.20
C ALA A 498 3.97 -17.83 -1.69
N GLY A 499 5.15 -18.24 -2.16
CA GLY A 499 5.39 -18.58 -3.57
C GLY A 499 5.64 -17.38 -4.51
N ARG A 500 5.42 -16.13 -4.07
CA ARG A 500 5.83 -14.93 -4.84
C ARG A 500 7.33 -14.67 -4.71
N ASN A 501 7.83 -14.72 -3.47
CA ASN A 501 9.22 -14.42 -3.13
C ASN A 501 9.76 -13.13 -3.83
N ASP A 502 8.95 -12.06 -3.84
CA ASP A 502 9.17 -10.88 -4.68
C ASP A 502 9.79 -9.69 -3.96
N VAL A 503 10.17 -9.84 -2.69
CA VAL A 503 10.90 -8.83 -1.90
C VAL A 503 12.34 -9.32 -1.69
N ASP A 504 13.29 -8.41 -1.79
CA ASP A 504 14.73 -8.65 -1.51
C ASP A 504 15.16 -8.03 -0.18
N LYS A 505 14.69 -6.80 0.09
CA LYS A 505 15.07 -6.01 1.29
C LYS A 505 13.89 -5.28 1.87
N LEU A 506 13.84 -5.22 3.20
CA LEU A 506 12.92 -4.37 3.95
C LEU A 506 13.72 -3.43 4.87
N VAL A 507 13.55 -2.13 4.66
CA VAL A 507 14.05 -1.06 5.52
C VAL A 507 12.90 -0.59 6.40
N MET A 508 13.11 -0.54 7.71
CA MET A 508 12.12 -0.18 8.72
C MET A 508 12.59 1.04 9.51
N VAL A 509 12.03 2.21 9.20
CA VAL A 509 12.37 3.49 9.86
C VAL A 509 11.32 3.82 10.92
N GLY A 510 11.73 3.89 12.18
CA GLY A 510 10.85 4.22 13.31
C GLY A 510 9.59 3.34 13.42
N THR A 511 9.66 2.07 13.00
CA THR A 511 8.46 1.20 12.99
C THR A 511 8.09 0.76 14.42
N PRO A 512 6.84 0.96 14.87
CA PRO A 512 6.40 0.53 16.20
C PRO A 512 6.09 -0.97 16.24
N ASN A 513 7.12 -1.82 16.26
CA ASN A 513 6.94 -3.28 16.22
C ASN A 513 6.24 -3.86 17.44
N LEU A 514 6.26 -3.17 18.58
CA LEU A 514 5.45 -3.49 19.76
C LEU A 514 4.29 -2.49 19.98
N GLY A 515 3.98 -1.65 18.99
CA GLY A 515 3.00 -0.56 19.08
C GLY A 515 3.54 0.71 19.76
N SER A 516 2.68 1.70 19.96
CA SER A 516 2.99 2.95 20.67
C SER A 516 1.97 3.23 21.76
N SER A 517 2.44 3.72 22.91
CA SER A 517 1.58 4.10 24.04
C SER A 517 0.76 5.36 23.74
N ASN A 518 1.22 6.23 22.84
CA ASN A 518 0.53 7.47 22.46
C ASN A 518 -0.84 7.20 21.82
N THR A 519 -0.97 6.08 21.11
CA THR A 519 -2.18 5.66 20.39
C THR A 519 -3.40 5.55 21.31
N TYR A 520 -3.20 5.22 22.58
CA TYR A 520 -4.26 5.06 23.60
C TYR A 520 -5.15 6.30 23.74
N TYR A 521 -4.58 7.50 23.68
CA TYR A 521 -5.34 8.74 23.84
C TYR A 521 -6.31 9.00 22.69
N ILE A 522 -5.89 8.68 21.46
CA ILE A 522 -6.70 8.84 20.26
C ILE A 522 -7.80 7.77 20.25
N TRP A 523 -7.42 6.52 20.57
CA TRP A 523 -8.34 5.39 20.64
C TRP A 523 -9.48 5.62 21.63
N GLU A 524 -9.19 6.01 22.87
CA GLU A 524 -10.21 6.25 23.92
C GLU A 524 -11.03 7.56 23.78
N GLY A 525 -10.94 8.23 22.63
CA GLY A 525 -11.75 9.41 22.32
C GLY A 525 -11.25 10.72 22.93
N GLY A 526 -9.93 10.88 23.05
CA GLY A 526 -9.29 12.15 23.38
C GLY A 526 -9.38 13.20 22.27
N ASP A 527 -9.09 14.45 22.63
CA ASP A 527 -8.71 15.52 21.71
C ASP A 527 -7.36 15.17 21.02
N PRO A 528 -7.34 14.96 19.70
CA PRO A 528 -6.12 14.62 18.98
C PRO A 528 -5.10 15.77 18.96
N LYS A 529 -5.51 17.04 19.20
CA LYS A 529 -4.57 18.16 19.34
C LYS A 529 -3.67 17.99 20.56
N LEU A 530 -4.24 17.51 21.66
CA LEU A 530 -3.45 17.21 22.85
C LEU A 530 -2.61 15.93 22.67
N ALA A 531 -3.04 14.98 21.81
CA ALA A 531 -2.20 13.85 21.44
C ALA A 531 -0.97 14.28 20.60
N ASP A 532 -1.12 15.25 19.67
CA ASP A 532 0.02 15.91 19.02
C ASP A 532 0.93 16.60 20.06
N ASP A 533 0.38 17.33 21.03
CA ASP A 533 1.12 18.04 22.09
C ASP A 533 1.91 17.14 23.05
N LEU A 534 1.59 15.84 23.09
CA LEU A 534 2.30 14.85 23.90
C LEU A 534 3.54 14.27 23.18
N THR A 535 3.59 14.39 21.86
CA THR A 535 4.79 14.16 21.04
C THR A 535 5.71 15.39 21.07
N ASP A 536 6.95 15.22 20.64
CA ASP A 536 7.90 16.34 20.48
C ASP A 536 7.50 17.35 19.38
N TRP A 537 6.45 17.05 18.61
CA TRP A 537 6.01 17.79 17.42
C TRP A 537 4.67 18.53 17.60
N GLY A 538 4.29 18.87 18.84
CA GLY A 538 3.05 19.59 19.22
C GLY A 538 2.77 20.94 18.54
N ILE A 539 3.62 21.38 17.61
CA ILE A 539 3.45 22.57 16.78
C ILE A 539 2.71 22.25 15.46
N LEU A 540 2.72 20.99 14.98
CA LEU A 540 2.25 20.66 13.63
C LEU A 540 0.82 20.11 13.50
N ASN A 541 0.17 19.73 14.60
CA ASN A 541 -1.27 19.40 14.62
C ASN A 541 -1.66 18.27 13.62
N ILE A 542 -0.79 17.27 13.43
CA ILE A 542 -0.90 16.33 12.31
C ILE A 542 -2.05 15.35 12.54
N TYR A 543 -2.09 14.74 13.73
CA TYR A 543 -3.19 13.86 14.12
C TYR A 543 -4.48 14.67 14.28
N SER A 544 -4.39 15.89 14.82
CA SER A 544 -5.57 16.73 15.02
C SER A 544 -6.21 17.18 13.72
N ASN A 545 -5.44 17.73 12.76
CA ASN A 545 -6.00 18.15 11.48
C ASN A 545 -6.67 16.96 10.76
N THR A 546 -5.99 15.80 10.73
CA THR A 546 -6.49 14.60 10.05
C THR A 546 -7.80 14.08 10.66
N ILE A 547 -7.84 13.95 12.00
CA ILE A 547 -8.97 13.35 12.70
C ILE A 547 -10.13 14.33 12.87
N GLN A 548 -9.83 15.62 13.10
CA GLN A 548 -10.86 16.66 13.22
C GLN A 548 -11.61 16.86 11.90
N ASN A 549 -10.90 16.96 10.77
CA ASN A 549 -11.52 17.07 9.46
C ASN A 549 -12.46 15.88 9.19
N LEU A 550 -11.96 14.65 9.35
CA LEU A 550 -12.75 13.41 9.12
C LEU A 550 -14.05 13.37 9.94
N TRP A 551 -14.03 13.90 11.16
CA TRP A 551 -15.21 14.05 12.02
C TRP A 551 -16.16 15.14 11.51
N GLU A 552 -15.64 16.33 11.22
CA GLU A 552 -16.44 17.48 10.77
C GLU A 552 -17.19 17.17 9.47
N GLU A 553 -16.56 16.45 8.55
CA GLU A 553 -17.15 15.90 7.33
C GLU A 553 -18.23 14.85 7.63
N THR A 554 -17.88 13.81 8.41
CA THR A 554 -18.76 12.67 8.66
C THR A 554 -20.09 13.08 9.29
N TYR A 555 -20.07 14.12 10.12
CA TYR A 555 -21.27 14.66 10.78
C TYR A 555 -21.81 15.96 10.17
N LEU A 556 -21.18 16.45 9.08
CA LEU A 556 -21.49 17.71 8.39
C LEU A 556 -21.59 18.92 9.35
N LYS A 557 -20.61 19.06 10.25
CA LYS A 557 -20.57 20.05 11.33
C LYS A 557 -19.16 20.57 11.55
N LYS A 558 -18.99 21.90 11.50
CA LYS A 558 -17.76 22.55 11.94
C LYS A 558 -17.63 22.54 13.47
N GLY A 559 -16.41 22.43 13.97
CA GLY A 559 -16.05 22.44 15.38
C GLY A 559 -15.93 21.04 16.00
N TRP A 560 -14.68 20.59 16.18
CA TRP A 560 -14.36 19.37 16.93
C TRP A 560 -14.93 19.39 18.39
N PRO A 561 -15.69 18.36 18.81
CA PRO A 561 -16.48 18.43 20.04
C PRO A 561 -15.69 17.94 21.28
N ASN A 562 -14.76 18.77 21.75
CA ASN A 562 -13.86 18.56 22.91
C ASN A 562 -14.47 18.12 24.26
N VAL A 563 -15.79 17.95 24.35
CA VAL A 563 -16.52 17.50 25.55
C VAL A 563 -17.34 16.22 25.32
N ARG A 564 -17.21 15.54 24.17
CA ARG A 564 -18.03 14.38 23.77
C ARG A 564 -17.22 13.09 23.59
N HIS A 565 -16.28 12.83 24.48
CA HIS A 565 -15.33 11.69 24.44
C HIS A 565 -15.94 10.36 24.00
N LYS A 566 -17.08 9.94 24.58
CA LYS A 566 -17.75 8.68 24.17
C LYS A 566 -18.10 8.61 22.68
N ALA A 567 -18.60 9.72 22.12
CA ALA A 567 -18.98 9.77 20.71
C ALA A 567 -17.73 9.83 19.80
N ILE A 568 -16.67 10.50 20.24
CA ILE A 568 -15.37 10.50 19.57
C ILE A 568 -14.79 9.09 19.54
N ARG A 569 -14.78 8.38 20.67
CA ARG A 569 -14.33 6.98 20.77
C ARG A 569 -15.13 6.06 19.85
N GLU A 570 -16.46 6.14 19.88
CA GLU A 570 -17.34 5.38 18.98
C GLU A 570 -17.02 5.65 17.50
N PHE A 571 -16.71 6.90 17.13
CA PHE A 571 -16.29 7.26 15.78
C PHE A 571 -14.89 6.74 15.42
N ILE A 572 -13.90 6.83 16.31
CA ILE A 572 -12.55 6.31 16.06
C ILE A 572 -12.57 4.78 15.88
N HIS A 573 -13.34 4.08 16.72
CA HIS A 573 -13.52 2.63 16.60
C HIS A 573 -14.20 2.23 15.27
N ASP A 574 -15.14 3.03 14.76
CA ASP A 574 -15.83 2.81 13.47
C ASP A 574 -14.98 3.21 12.25
N ARG A 575 -14.18 4.28 12.35
CA ARG A 575 -13.54 4.97 11.21
C ARG A 575 -12.03 4.91 11.15
N GLY A 576 -11.36 4.39 12.16
CA GLY A 576 -9.91 4.13 12.16
C GLY A 576 -9.54 2.88 12.98
N PRO A 577 -10.15 1.70 12.70
CA PRO A 577 -9.90 0.47 13.47
C PRO A 577 -8.43 0.03 13.51
N SER A 578 -7.62 0.45 12.55
CA SER A 578 -6.17 0.27 12.50
C SER A 578 -5.40 0.93 13.64
N LEU A 579 -5.94 1.96 14.29
CA LEU A 579 -5.34 2.56 15.49
C LEU A 579 -5.31 1.56 16.66
N LEU A 580 -6.19 0.54 16.68
CA LEU A 580 -6.07 -0.57 17.62
C LEU A 580 -4.78 -1.38 17.37
N GLU A 581 -4.42 -1.57 16.11
CA GLU A 581 -3.25 -2.35 15.67
C GLU A 581 -1.92 -1.61 15.94
N LEU A 582 -1.98 -0.33 16.30
CA LEU A 582 -0.87 0.49 16.79
C LEU A 582 -0.83 0.63 18.34
N MET A 583 -1.76 0.02 19.08
CA MET A 583 -1.74 0.06 20.53
C MET A 583 -0.54 -0.75 21.07
N ASN A 584 0.15 -0.25 22.09
CA ASN A 584 1.31 -0.95 22.66
C ASN A 584 0.93 -2.32 23.26
N VAL A 585 1.65 -3.39 22.89
CA VAL A 585 1.41 -4.77 23.36
C VAL A 585 2.07 -5.06 24.72
N GLN A 586 3.01 -4.22 25.18
CA GLN A 586 3.63 -4.29 26.50
C GLN A 586 2.78 -3.57 27.57
N ASP A 587 3.13 -3.71 28.86
CA ASP A 587 2.43 -2.99 29.95
C ASP A 587 2.74 -1.48 29.95
N PHE A 588 1.88 -0.73 29.27
CA PHE A 588 1.92 0.74 29.17
C PHE A 588 0.93 1.46 30.11
N LEU A 589 0.09 0.74 30.88
CA LEU A 589 -0.95 1.34 31.73
C LEU A 589 -0.67 1.15 33.22
N THR A 590 -0.44 2.25 33.91
CA THR A 590 -0.23 2.27 35.37
C THR A 590 -1.46 2.81 36.09
N ASP A 591 -1.98 2.06 37.05
CA ASP A 591 -3.13 2.46 37.86
C ASP A 591 -2.99 2.01 39.33
N GLY A 592 -4.04 2.22 40.13
CA GLY A 592 -4.21 1.60 41.45
C GLY A 592 -5.39 0.61 41.51
N SER A 593 -5.85 0.10 40.36
CA SER A 593 -7.08 -0.70 40.22
C SER A 593 -6.83 -2.03 39.49
N ASN A 594 -7.83 -2.90 39.42
CA ASN A 594 -7.64 -4.30 39.02
C ASN A 594 -7.89 -4.59 37.52
N ASP A 595 -8.25 -3.58 36.71
CA ASP A 595 -8.75 -3.79 35.34
C ASP A 595 -7.66 -3.77 34.23
N ARG A 596 -6.38 -3.64 34.60
CA ARG A 596 -5.26 -3.52 33.63
C ARG A 596 -5.22 -4.62 32.57
N GLY A 597 -5.41 -5.87 32.98
CA GLY A 597 -5.29 -7.04 32.11
C GLY A 597 -6.30 -7.02 30.96
N ALA A 598 -7.57 -6.67 31.23
CA ALA A 598 -8.61 -6.69 30.21
C ALA A 598 -8.36 -5.70 29.04
N ILE A 599 -7.71 -4.57 29.32
CA ILE A 599 -7.38 -3.54 28.31
C ILE A 599 -6.15 -3.99 27.50
N ILE A 600 -5.08 -4.44 28.15
CA ILE A 600 -3.83 -4.82 27.47
C ILE A 600 -3.99 -6.15 26.73
N ASP A 601 -4.69 -7.13 27.30
CA ASP A 601 -4.86 -8.45 26.69
C ASP A 601 -5.77 -8.40 25.46
N GLY A 602 -6.82 -7.55 25.48
CA GLY A 602 -7.81 -7.44 24.41
C GLY A 602 -7.49 -6.48 23.25
N ASN A 603 -6.69 -5.42 23.47
CA ASN A 603 -6.67 -4.27 22.55
C ASN A 603 -5.51 -4.20 21.52
N ASN A 604 -4.84 -5.31 21.19
CA ASN A 604 -4.06 -5.43 19.95
C ASN A 604 -3.79 -6.90 19.62
N ALA A 605 -4.83 -7.64 19.23
CA ALA A 605 -4.68 -9.05 18.86
C ALA A 605 -3.83 -9.21 17.59
N ASP A 606 -4.06 -8.37 16.58
CA ASP A 606 -3.45 -8.49 15.25
C ASP A 606 -1.91 -8.29 15.29
N LEU A 607 -1.39 -7.32 16.07
CA LEU A 607 0.07 -7.14 16.21
C LEU A 607 0.71 -8.22 17.10
N LYS A 608 -0.03 -8.76 18.08
CA LYS A 608 0.45 -9.91 18.88
C LYS A 608 0.58 -11.14 18.00
N GLU A 609 -0.43 -11.42 17.17
CA GLU A 609 -0.41 -12.48 16.18
C GLU A 609 0.79 -12.32 15.24
N LEU A 610 0.95 -11.15 14.60
CA LEU A 610 2.08 -10.82 13.73
C LEU A 610 3.47 -10.96 14.41
N ASN A 611 3.57 -10.77 15.72
CA ASN A 611 4.80 -10.93 16.49
C ASN A 611 5.04 -12.36 17.02
N THR A 612 4.07 -13.26 16.87
CA THR A 612 4.16 -14.69 17.26
C THR A 612 4.07 -15.65 16.07
N ASP A 613 3.84 -15.11 14.89
CA ASP A 613 3.69 -15.81 13.62
C ASP A 613 5.01 -16.52 13.20
N PRO A 614 4.99 -17.83 12.91
CA PRO A 614 6.18 -18.56 12.50
C PRO A 614 6.77 -18.10 11.16
N ASP A 615 5.98 -17.47 10.27
CA ASP A 615 6.47 -16.96 8.99
C ASP A 615 7.38 -15.72 9.11
N ILE A 616 7.68 -15.30 10.34
CA ILE A 616 8.81 -14.42 10.66
C ILE A 616 10.15 -14.99 10.17
N GLU A 617 10.28 -16.33 10.03
CA GLU A 617 11.44 -17.01 9.43
C GLU A 617 11.71 -16.63 7.96
N ARG A 618 10.75 -15.99 7.27
CA ARG A 618 10.94 -15.42 5.92
C ARG A 618 11.80 -14.14 5.91
N MET A 619 12.17 -13.61 7.09
CA MET A 619 12.98 -12.41 7.29
C MET A 619 14.27 -12.74 8.03
N SER A 620 15.37 -12.07 7.68
CA SER A 620 16.68 -12.30 8.31
C SER A 620 17.59 -11.06 8.29
N ILE A 621 18.69 -11.14 9.04
CA ILE A 621 19.73 -10.10 9.15
C ILE A 621 20.55 -9.97 7.84
N ASP A 622 20.76 -11.08 7.13
CA ASP A 622 21.69 -11.18 6.00
C ASP A 622 21.05 -11.49 4.64
N GLY A 623 19.80 -11.96 4.61
CA GLY A 623 19.11 -12.40 3.39
C GLY A 623 19.54 -13.78 2.90
N ALA A 624 20.06 -14.64 3.80
CA ALA A 624 20.41 -16.01 3.45
C ALA A 624 19.19 -16.85 3.03
N ASP A 625 19.41 -17.91 2.26
CA ASP A 625 18.40 -18.90 1.85
C ASP A 625 17.11 -18.27 1.23
N ASP A 626 17.29 -17.25 0.39
CA ASP A 626 16.25 -16.44 -0.28
C ASP A 626 15.26 -15.71 0.67
N THR A 627 15.63 -15.51 1.94
CA THR A 627 14.86 -14.71 2.91
C THR A 627 15.02 -13.20 2.68
N VAL A 628 14.05 -12.39 3.13
CA VAL A 628 14.10 -10.93 3.03
C VAL A 628 15.12 -10.37 4.03
N ARG A 629 16.12 -9.61 3.55
CA ARG A 629 17.06 -8.93 4.44
C ARG A 629 16.39 -7.71 5.09
N VAL A 630 16.33 -7.67 6.43
CA VAL A 630 15.67 -6.59 7.20
C VAL A 630 16.69 -5.67 7.88
N GLY A 631 16.52 -4.37 7.72
CA GLY A 631 17.35 -3.33 8.35
C GLY A 631 16.51 -2.33 9.14
N LEU A 632 16.86 -2.13 10.42
CA LEU A 632 16.21 -1.19 11.34
C LEU A 632 16.96 0.13 11.45
N PHE A 633 16.19 1.21 11.49
CA PHE A 633 16.66 2.58 11.58
C PHE A 633 15.82 3.29 12.66
N VAL A 634 16.39 3.50 13.84
CA VAL A 634 15.62 3.81 15.07
C VAL A 634 16.11 5.09 15.75
N GLY A 635 15.23 5.79 16.46
CA GLY A 635 15.62 6.90 17.35
C GLY A 635 15.65 6.46 18.81
N ASN A 636 16.64 6.94 19.56
CA ASN A 636 16.95 6.49 20.93
C ASN A 636 17.18 7.67 21.87
N ARG A 637 16.38 8.72 21.70
CA ARG A 637 16.52 9.95 22.48
C ARG A 637 16.13 9.75 23.93
N PRO A 638 16.99 10.11 24.91
CA PRO A 638 16.68 9.93 26.33
C PRO A 638 15.42 10.68 26.77
N GLU A 639 14.56 9.99 27.52
CA GLU A 639 13.34 10.52 28.15
C GLU A 639 12.37 11.28 27.20
N SER A 640 12.44 11.01 25.89
CA SER A 640 11.61 11.64 24.85
C SER A 640 10.20 11.04 24.78
N THR A 641 10.10 9.71 24.79
CA THR A 641 8.88 8.99 24.40
C THR A 641 8.08 8.52 25.60
N ILE A 642 6.75 8.68 25.56
CA ILE A 642 5.86 8.13 26.59
C ILE A 642 5.88 6.60 26.51
N GLU A 643 6.40 5.95 27.55
CA GLU A 643 6.32 4.50 27.70
C GLU A 643 5.07 4.12 28.49
N LYS A 644 4.78 4.85 29.59
CA LYS A 644 3.67 4.50 30.50
C LYS A 644 2.78 5.69 30.84
N ILE A 645 1.49 5.40 30.92
CA ILE A 645 0.41 6.34 31.17
C ILE A 645 -0.23 6.01 32.52
N LYS A 646 -0.47 7.02 33.36
CA LYS A 646 -1.17 6.82 34.63
C LYS A 646 -2.68 7.07 34.52
N VAL A 647 -3.49 6.15 35.02
CA VAL A 647 -4.95 6.12 34.85
C VAL A 647 -5.67 6.08 36.22
N ASN A 648 -6.40 7.15 36.57
CA ASN A 648 -7.04 7.35 37.89
C ASN A 648 -8.52 6.90 37.94
N GLU A 649 -9.08 6.59 39.12
CA GLU A 649 -10.44 6.03 39.28
C GLU A 649 -11.62 6.91 38.78
N PRO A 650 -12.78 6.31 38.41
CA PRO A 650 -13.91 7.03 37.80
C PRO A 650 -14.61 8.04 38.72
N ARG A 651 -15.18 9.09 38.12
CA ARG A 651 -16.13 10.03 38.76
C ARG A 651 -17.47 10.06 38.02
N THR A 652 -18.49 10.59 38.68
CA THR A 652 -19.91 10.31 38.36
C THR A 652 -20.68 11.48 37.76
N ASP A 653 -20.01 12.51 37.26
CA ASP A 653 -20.61 13.65 36.56
C ASP A 653 -20.44 13.53 35.02
N ASP A 654 -21.41 14.06 34.26
CA ASP A 654 -21.56 13.88 32.79
C ASP A 654 -20.42 14.46 31.93
N TYR A 655 -19.31 14.87 32.55
CA TYR A 655 -18.07 15.32 31.91
C TYR A 655 -16.92 14.29 32.00
N THR A 656 -17.09 13.17 32.74
CA THR A 656 -16.40 11.85 32.66
C THR A 656 -16.79 11.06 33.92
N TYR A 657 -17.33 9.82 33.91
CA TYR A 657 -17.69 8.86 32.84
C TYR A 657 -18.73 7.84 33.44
N LYS A 658 -19.29 6.88 32.67
CA LYS A 658 -20.10 5.76 33.25
C LYS A 658 -19.60 4.34 32.94
N ASP A 659 -18.67 4.20 32.00
CA ASP A 659 -17.95 2.96 31.63
C ASP A 659 -16.43 3.07 31.90
N GLY A 660 -15.90 4.28 32.08
CA GLY A 660 -14.75 4.52 32.96
C GLY A 660 -13.40 4.82 32.29
N ARG A 661 -13.16 6.12 32.09
CA ARG A 661 -11.85 6.83 31.94
C ARG A 661 -11.38 7.02 30.48
N PRO A 662 -10.43 7.96 30.22
CA PRO A 662 -9.87 8.96 31.13
C PRO A 662 -10.43 10.38 30.95
N LYS A 663 -10.26 11.18 32.00
CA LYS A 663 -9.98 12.61 31.87
C LYS A 663 -8.45 12.76 31.91
N TRP A 664 -7.94 13.68 31.09
CA TRP A 664 -6.52 13.92 30.79
C TRP A 664 -5.54 13.80 31.96
N PRO A 665 -4.46 12.99 31.81
CA PRO A 665 -3.31 13.07 32.71
C PRO A 665 -2.55 14.38 32.48
N ARG A 666 -1.94 14.93 33.52
CA ARG A 666 -0.94 16.00 33.36
C ARG A 666 0.40 15.40 32.89
N ASN A 667 1.35 16.22 32.43
CA ASN A 667 2.73 15.77 32.21
C ASN A 667 3.35 15.08 33.45
N GLU A 668 2.94 15.47 34.65
CA GLU A 668 3.29 14.85 35.94
C GLU A 668 2.81 13.38 36.11
N GLU A 669 1.92 12.90 35.23
CA GLU A 669 1.26 11.59 35.27
C GLU A 669 1.70 10.69 34.10
N LEU A 670 2.76 11.07 33.39
CA LEU A 670 3.39 10.32 32.30
C LEU A 670 4.75 9.79 32.76
N VAL A 671 5.13 8.59 32.31
CA VAL A 671 6.51 8.10 32.41
C VAL A 671 7.09 8.08 31.01
N ARG A 672 8.13 8.88 30.79
CA ARG A 672 8.90 8.86 29.55
C ARG A 672 10.15 8.00 29.70
N GLY A 673 10.53 7.36 28.61
CA GLY A 673 11.77 6.60 28.46
C GLY A 673 12.41 6.92 27.10
N ASN A 674 13.29 6.05 26.63
CA ASN A 674 14.03 6.30 25.40
C ASN A 674 13.17 6.07 24.15
N GLY A 675 13.41 6.85 23.11
CA GLY A 675 12.82 6.65 21.79
C GLY A 675 12.88 7.90 20.92
N ASP A 676 12.05 7.97 19.90
CA ASP A 676 12.05 9.07 18.92
C ASP A 676 11.00 10.17 19.20
N GLY A 677 10.37 10.15 20.38
CA GLY A 677 9.26 11.03 20.76
C GLY A 677 7.87 10.48 20.45
N THR A 678 7.75 9.43 19.61
CA THR A 678 6.47 8.80 19.22
C THR A 678 6.46 7.30 19.44
N VAL A 679 7.55 6.62 19.11
CA VAL A 679 7.80 5.19 19.28
C VAL A 679 8.90 5.02 20.33
N SER A 680 8.70 4.11 21.28
CA SER A 680 9.75 3.81 22.28
C SER A 680 10.86 3.01 21.61
N TYR A 681 12.09 3.21 22.06
CA TYR A 681 13.26 2.50 21.54
C TYR A 681 13.06 0.98 21.62
N ALA A 682 12.53 0.48 22.75
CA ALA A 682 12.17 -0.92 22.94
C ALA A 682 11.11 -1.46 21.97
N SER A 683 10.20 -0.61 21.46
CA SER A 683 9.22 -1.00 20.43
C SER A 683 9.84 -1.01 19.04
N ALA A 684 10.78 -0.10 18.76
CA ALA A 684 11.45 -0.01 17.46
C ALA A 684 12.48 -1.14 17.26
N VAL A 685 13.32 -1.40 18.27
CA VAL A 685 14.47 -2.32 18.21
C VAL A 685 14.10 -3.81 18.37
N TRP A 686 12.87 -4.13 18.81
CA TRP A 686 12.45 -5.51 19.11
C TRP A 686 12.81 -6.57 18.03
N PRO A 687 12.67 -6.33 16.71
CA PRO A 687 13.11 -7.29 15.68
C PRO A 687 14.60 -7.68 15.73
N HIS A 688 15.46 -6.78 16.21
CA HIS A 688 16.88 -7.02 16.39
C HIS A 688 17.14 -7.87 17.65
N ASP A 689 16.42 -7.58 18.74
CA ASP A 689 16.52 -8.35 19.99
C ASP A 689 16.04 -9.81 19.81
N GLU A 690 15.06 -10.05 18.95
CA GLU A 690 14.61 -11.39 18.53
C GLU A 690 15.50 -12.03 17.44
N GLY A 691 16.49 -11.31 16.91
CA GLY A 691 17.56 -11.87 16.07
C GLY A 691 17.26 -12.04 14.58
N TRP A 692 16.20 -11.41 14.04
CA TRP A 692 15.83 -11.52 12.62
C TRP A 692 15.98 -10.21 11.82
N ALA A 693 16.40 -9.11 12.45
CA ALA A 693 16.69 -7.84 11.77
C ALA A 693 18.04 -7.22 12.17
N ASP A 694 18.72 -6.62 11.19
CA ASP A 694 19.98 -5.89 11.38
C ASP A 694 19.68 -4.51 12.01
N LEU A 695 20.34 -4.14 13.10
CA LEU A 695 20.25 -2.78 13.65
C LEU A 695 21.26 -1.90 12.89
N VAL A 696 20.82 -1.33 11.78
CA VAL A 696 21.69 -0.63 10.82
C VAL A 696 22.08 0.75 11.34
N ALA A 697 21.13 1.49 11.92
CA ALA A 697 21.35 2.81 12.48
C ALA A 697 20.51 3.07 13.75
N ASP A 698 21.14 3.71 14.74
CA ASP A 698 20.59 4.06 16.04
C ASP A 698 21.17 5.42 16.49
N ASP A 699 20.38 6.49 16.39
CA ASP A 699 20.74 7.83 16.85
C ASP A 699 19.99 8.20 18.13
N SER A 700 20.81 8.48 19.15
CA SER A 700 20.41 8.97 20.47
C SER A 700 19.79 10.37 20.51
N GLN A 701 19.65 11.11 19.42
CA GLN A 701 19.11 12.48 19.42
C GLN A 701 17.88 12.68 18.53
N GLU A 702 17.65 11.82 17.55
CA GLU A 702 16.68 12.14 16.50
C GLU A 702 15.21 11.97 16.88
N SER A 703 14.38 12.82 16.27
CA SER A 703 12.92 12.81 16.44
C SER A 703 12.23 12.04 15.31
N HIS A 704 11.10 11.41 15.62
CA HIS A 704 10.39 10.46 14.75
C HIS A 704 10.22 10.95 13.30
N ALA A 705 9.84 12.22 13.13
CA ALA A 705 9.58 12.82 11.83
C ALA A 705 10.84 13.14 11.01
N GLU A 706 11.99 13.28 11.65
CA GLU A 706 13.26 13.59 11.00
C GLU A 706 14.07 12.33 10.66
N LEU A 707 13.86 11.19 11.34
CA LEU A 707 14.58 9.91 11.11
C LEU A 707 14.81 9.55 9.62
N ILE A 708 13.82 9.78 8.76
CA ILE A 708 13.96 9.48 7.31
C ILE A 708 14.93 10.42 6.63
N LYS A 709 14.94 11.71 7.00
CA LYS A 709 15.83 12.74 6.45
C LYS A 709 17.29 12.47 6.82
N ASP A 710 17.51 11.95 8.02
CA ASP A 710 18.86 11.80 8.57
C ASP A 710 19.47 10.45 8.19
N TYR A 711 18.68 9.38 8.04
CA TYR A 711 19.16 8.05 7.64
C TYR A 711 19.22 7.79 6.13
N VAL A 712 19.13 8.81 5.27
CA VAL A 712 19.05 8.61 3.82
C VAL A 712 20.28 7.84 3.28
N GLU A 713 21.48 8.13 3.79
CA GLU A 713 22.73 7.51 3.32
C GLU A 713 22.90 6.07 3.81
N GLU A 714 22.53 5.79 5.05
CA GLU A 714 22.56 4.45 5.62
C GLU A 714 21.50 3.55 4.98
N ILE A 715 20.31 4.09 4.69
CA ILE A 715 19.26 3.41 3.92
C ILE A 715 19.80 3.06 2.52
N TYR A 716 20.37 4.03 1.80
CA TYR A 716 20.99 3.78 0.50
C TYR A 716 22.11 2.73 0.57
N THR A 717 22.96 2.77 1.60
CA THR A 717 24.07 1.82 1.80
C THR A 717 23.57 0.39 2.02
N PHE A 718 22.51 0.22 2.81
CA PHE A 718 21.84 -1.06 3.03
C PHE A 718 21.21 -1.61 1.73
N LEU A 719 20.46 -0.75 1.01
CA LEU A 719 19.86 -1.10 -0.28
C LEU A 719 20.91 -1.45 -1.34
N SER A 720 22.07 -0.79 -1.33
CA SER A 720 23.17 -1.04 -2.27
C SER A 720 24.00 -2.30 -1.97
N GLY A 721 23.70 -3.02 -0.87
CA GLY A 721 24.35 -4.29 -0.56
C GLY A 721 25.65 -4.17 0.25
N GLY A 722 25.83 -3.08 0.99
CA GLY A 722 26.86 -3.04 2.03
C GLY A 722 26.68 -4.20 3.02
N THR A 723 27.74 -5.00 3.20
CA THR A 723 27.90 -5.80 4.43
C THR A 723 28.01 -4.82 5.59
N GLY A 724 27.30 -5.07 6.69
CA GLY A 724 27.02 -4.11 7.76
C GLY A 724 28.23 -3.27 8.24
N CYS A 725 27.95 -2.05 8.70
CA CYS A 725 28.91 -0.98 8.98
C CYS A 725 29.87 -1.24 10.15
N GLY A 726 30.73 -2.26 10.05
CA GLY A 726 31.89 -2.47 10.92
C GLY A 726 32.99 -1.39 10.81
N TRP A 727 32.76 -0.33 10.03
CA TRP A 727 33.73 0.75 9.75
C TRP A 727 33.15 2.17 9.78
N ALA A 728 31.91 2.39 10.27
CA ALA A 728 31.34 3.75 10.37
C ALA A 728 31.38 4.36 11.80
N GLN A 729 31.33 3.53 12.87
CA GLN A 729 31.29 4.04 14.26
C GLN A 729 32.63 4.62 14.79
N SER A 730 33.73 4.61 14.03
CA SER A 730 35.08 4.92 14.56
C SER A 730 35.88 6.01 13.84
N VAL A 731 35.34 6.67 12.80
CA VAL A 731 36.08 7.71 12.06
C VAL A 731 35.52 9.13 12.25
N ILE A 732 34.21 9.31 12.48
CA ILE A 732 33.60 10.66 12.61
C ILE A 732 33.46 11.14 14.07
N ARG A 733 33.36 10.25 15.07
CA ARG A 733 33.30 10.65 16.51
C ARG A 733 34.67 10.82 17.20
N ALA A 734 35.76 10.94 16.42
CA ALA A 734 37.12 10.95 16.95
C ALA A 734 37.90 12.27 16.76
N MET A 735 37.22 13.41 16.53
CA MET A 735 37.79 14.75 16.78
C MET A 735 36.71 15.83 16.92
N LEU A 736 36.29 16.11 18.16
CA LEU A 736 36.06 17.42 18.79
C LEU A 736 35.34 17.21 20.15
N PRO A 737 35.47 18.10 21.14
CA PRO A 737 34.73 18.00 22.40
C PRO A 737 33.23 18.19 22.19
N GLU A 738 32.41 17.60 23.06
CA GLU A 738 30.96 17.88 23.08
C GLU A 738 30.68 19.40 23.15
N PRO A 739 29.63 19.89 22.47
CA PRO A 739 29.22 21.27 22.62
C PRO A 739 28.83 21.51 24.08
N SER A 740 29.60 22.34 24.77
CA SER A 740 29.17 22.92 26.04
C SER A 740 27.84 23.65 25.82
N ASN A 741 26.87 23.46 26.73
CA ASN A 741 25.54 24.08 26.72
C ASN A 741 25.59 25.61 26.93
N ASP A 742 26.25 26.33 26.04
CA ASP A 742 26.39 27.79 26.02
C ASP A 742 26.60 28.27 24.56
N HIS A 743 25.49 28.38 23.82
CA HIS A 743 25.47 29.09 22.53
C HIS A 743 25.33 30.59 22.75
N SER A 744 26.37 31.22 23.30
CA SER A 744 26.52 32.67 23.29
C SER A 744 27.91 33.09 22.79
N ALA A 745 27.95 34.17 21.97
CA ALA A 745 29.10 35.01 21.64
C ALA A 745 30.06 34.69 20.45
N LEU A 746 29.69 33.89 19.43
CA LEU A 746 30.41 33.88 18.14
C LEU A 746 29.47 34.14 16.94
N PRO A 747 29.84 35.02 15.99
CA PRO A 747 29.09 35.20 14.75
C PRO A 747 29.31 34.03 13.79
N THR A 748 28.31 33.70 12.98
CA THR A 748 28.35 32.59 12.02
C THR A 748 28.06 33.10 10.60
N LEU A 749 28.87 32.66 9.64
CA LEU A 749 28.64 32.82 8.20
C LEU A 749 28.13 31.47 7.66
N SER A 750 27.07 31.47 6.86
CA SER A 750 26.47 30.25 6.31
C SER A 750 26.24 30.32 4.81
N PHE A 751 26.32 29.16 4.16
CA PHE A 751 26.05 28.95 2.74
C PHE A 751 25.19 27.71 2.62
N SER A 752 24.02 27.79 1.99
CA SER A 752 23.16 26.63 1.72
C SER A 752 22.79 26.60 0.25
N VAL A 753 23.05 25.49 -0.44
CA VAL A 753 22.66 25.27 -1.84
C VAL A 753 21.64 24.14 -1.93
N THR A 754 20.65 24.27 -2.80
CA THR A 754 19.73 23.20 -3.22
C THR A 754 19.63 23.13 -4.75
N GLY A 755 19.39 21.95 -5.32
CA GLY A 755 19.39 21.71 -6.78
C GLY A 755 20.35 20.61 -7.25
N ALA A 756 20.68 19.63 -6.39
CA ALA A 756 21.64 18.54 -6.66
C ALA A 756 23.07 19.01 -6.98
N LEU A 757 23.52 20.07 -6.28
CA LEU A 757 24.86 20.64 -6.42
C LEU A 757 25.72 20.44 -5.17
N ARG A 758 27.03 20.64 -5.36
CA ARG A 758 28.06 20.65 -4.33
C ARG A 758 28.65 22.06 -4.22
N ILE A 759 29.12 22.42 -3.04
CA ILE A 759 29.80 23.69 -2.78
C ILE A 759 31.18 23.47 -2.17
N CYS A 760 32.15 24.28 -2.60
CA CYS A 760 33.44 24.47 -1.97
C CYS A 760 33.59 25.94 -1.61
N ILE A 761 33.87 26.23 -0.34
CA ILE A 761 34.36 27.55 0.06
C ILE A 761 35.88 27.53 0.18
N THR A 762 36.51 28.62 -0.22
CA THR A 762 37.93 28.92 0.04
C THR A 762 38.01 30.20 0.87
N ASP A 763 38.70 30.14 2.01
CA ASP A 763 38.92 31.28 2.89
C ASP A 763 40.03 32.22 2.35
N PRO A 764 40.22 33.43 2.93
CA PRO A 764 41.25 34.37 2.46
C PRO A 764 42.69 33.88 2.68
N GLN A 765 42.88 32.84 3.51
CA GLN A 765 44.17 32.21 3.78
C GLN A 765 44.46 31.04 2.81
N GLY A 766 43.48 30.64 2.00
CA GLY A 766 43.57 29.56 1.02
C GLY A 766 43.16 28.18 1.56
N ASN A 767 42.65 28.10 2.79
CA ASN A 767 42.08 26.87 3.34
C ASN A 767 40.68 26.65 2.75
N ARG A 768 40.26 25.40 2.65
CA ARG A 768 39.03 25.02 1.94
C ARG A 768 38.11 24.19 2.82
N ALA A 769 36.81 24.47 2.75
CA ALA A 769 35.79 23.62 3.33
C ALA A 769 34.70 23.30 2.30
N GLY A 770 33.98 22.20 2.48
CA GLY A 770 32.98 21.73 1.54
C GLY A 770 33.47 20.53 0.72
N ALA A 771 33.02 20.38 -0.52
CA ALA A 771 33.42 19.29 -1.40
C ALA A 771 34.46 19.77 -2.42
N ASP A 772 35.51 18.99 -2.67
CA ASP A 772 36.56 19.35 -3.62
C ASP A 772 36.07 19.29 -5.09
N PRO A 773 36.07 20.39 -5.87
CA PRO A 773 35.59 20.38 -7.26
C PRO A 773 36.36 19.45 -8.21
N ALA A 774 37.57 19.00 -7.82
CA ALA A 774 38.37 18.08 -8.63
C ALA A 774 38.16 16.59 -8.29
N SER A 775 37.74 16.26 -7.06
CA SER A 775 37.69 14.87 -6.56
C SER A 775 36.38 14.49 -5.86
N GLY A 776 35.46 15.43 -5.63
CA GLY A 776 34.22 15.25 -4.88
C GLY A 776 34.40 14.98 -3.38
N SER A 777 35.63 14.86 -2.89
CA SER A 777 35.92 14.49 -1.49
C SER A 777 35.63 15.65 -0.54
N PRO A 778 35.18 15.39 0.71
CA PRO A 778 34.98 16.43 1.71
C PRO A 778 36.31 17.06 2.15
N LEU A 779 36.24 18.35 2.47
CA LEU A 779 37.31 19.23 2.95
C LEU A 779 36.79 20.01 4.16
N GLU A 780 37.63 20.17 5.18
CA GLU A 780 37.32 20.91 6.42
C GLU A 780 38.56 21.69 6.93
N ASP A 781 39.41 22.19 6.02
CA ASP A 781 40.65 22.87 6.38
C ASP A 781 40.40 24.24 7.05
N ILE A 782 39.19 24.80 6.93
CA ILE A 782 38.78 26.05 7.58
C ILE A 782 38.39 25.76 9.04
N GLN A 783 39.16 26.31 9.98
CA GLN A 783 38.87 26.17 11.41
C GLN A 783 37.49 26.76 11.77
N GLY A 784 36.67 26.00 12.49
CA GLY A 784 35.31 26.41 12.86
C GLY A 784 34.29 26.24 11.75
N SER A 785 34.67 25.65 10.61
CA SER A 785 33.70 25.22 9.60
C SER A 785 32.90 23.99 10.07
N ARG A 786 31.66 23.92 9.60
CA ARG A 786 30.73 22.79 9.74
C ARG A 786 30.20 22.49 8.36
N VAL A 787 30.40 21.28 7.86
CA VAL A 787 30.08 20.91 6.48
C VAL A 787 29.03 19.81 6.48
N ILE A 788 27.93 20.02 5.75
CA ILE A 788 26.81 19.09 5.63
C ILE A 788 26.50 18.94 4.14
N PHE A 789 26.46 17.72 3.61
CA PHE A 789 26.04 17.43 2.24
C PHE A 789 24.95 16.38 2.22
N GLY A 790 23.97 16.56 1.33
CA GLY A 790 22.99 15.55 0.96
C GLY A 790 22.91 15.45 -0.58
N VAL A 791 22.05 14.63 -1.15
CA VAL A 791 21.94 14.56 -2.63
C VAL A 791 21.49 15.86 -3.26
N GLU A 792 20.45 16.49 -2.72
CA GLU A 792 19.80 17.64 -3.33
C GLU A 792 20.54 18.95 -3.02
N GLY A 793 21.61 18.95 -2.21
CA GLY A 793 22.23 20.19 -1.76
C GLY A 793 23.36 20.04 -0.73
N GLY A 794 23.73 21.16 -0.13
CA GLY A 794 24.76 21.21 0.92
C GLY A 794 24.77 22.51 1.69
N GLU A 795 25.13 22.44 2.96
CA GLU A 795 25.31 23.58 3.85
C GLU A 795 26.75 23.65 4.37
N ILE A 796 27.32 24.85 4.41
CA ILE A 796 28.59 25.13 5.08
C ILE A 796 28.37 26.30 6.04
N GLY A 797 28.50 26.04 7.34
CA GLY A 797 28.61 27.06 8.37
C GLY A 797 30.08 27.34 8.71
N ILE A 798 30.42 28.56 9.08
CA ILE A 798 31.73 28.94 9.63
C ILE A 798 31.49 29.80 10.88
N ASP A 799 31.85 29.27 12.05
CA ASP A 799 31.79 29.99 13.32
C ASP A 799 33.06 30.84 13.50
N GLY A 800 32.88 32.14 13.73
CA GLY A 800 33.96 33.12 13.83
C GLY A 800 34.64 33.46 12.49
N PRO A 801 33.89 33.81 11.41
CA PRO A 801 34.45 34.10 10.10
C PRO A 801 35.41 35.32 10.13
N VAL A 802 36.48 35.24 9.34
CA VAL A 802 37.43 36.33 9.12
C VAL A 802 36.76 37.42 8.27
N ALA A 803 36.96 38.68 8.62
CA ALA A 803 36.36 39.84 7.97
C ALA A 803 37.05 40.23 6.64
N GLU A 804 37.10 39.30 5.69
CA GLU A 804 37.66 39.49 4.35
C GLU A 804 36.79 38.78 3.27
N THR A 805 37.42 38.33 2.17
CA THR A 805 36.75 37.79 0.99
C THR A 805 36.90 36.28 0.91
N TYR A 806 35.77 35.60 0.71
CA TYR A 806 35.68 34.16 0.45
C TYR A 806 35.31 33.91 -1.01
N ASN A 807 35.82 32.81 -1.58
CA ASN A 807 35.35 32.32 -2.88
C ASN A 807 34.45 31.11 -2.64
N LEU A 808 33.22 31.16 -3.15
CA LEU A 808 32.29 30.04 -3.15
C LEU A 808 32.19 29.47 -4.56
N THR A 809 32.67 28.25 -4.75
CA THR A 809 32.51 27.48 -5.99
C THR A 809 31.34 26.51 -5.84
N VAL A 810 30.34 26.67 -6.69
CA VAL A 810 29.18 25.78 -6.85
C VAL A 810 29.41 24.90 -8.09
N PHE A 811 29.21 23.59 -7.98
CA PHE A 811 29.50 22.66 -9.07
C PHE A 811 28.69 21.35 -8.98
N GLY A 812 28.45 20.70 -10.12
CA GLY A 812 27.73 19.43 -10.23
C GLY A 812 27.19 19.18 -11.65
N GLU A 813 26.63 18.00 -11.89
CA GLU A 813 25.98 17.62 -13.16
C GLU A 813 24.48 17.98 -13.14
N ALA A 814 24.14 19.26 -13.01
CA ALA A 814 22.76 19.72 -13.00
C ALA A 814 22.38 20.42 -14.32
N HIS A 815 21.63 19.74 -15.18
CA HIS A 815 20.84 20.41 -16.25
C HIS A 815 19.57 21.09 -15.67
N ARG A 816 19.65 21.59 -14.44
CA ARG A 816 18.56 22.16 -13.63
C ARG A 816 19.09 23.40 -12.90
N ASP A 817 18.18 24.27 -12.49
CA ASP A 817 18.52 25.42 -11.66
C ASP A 817 18.81 25.02 -10.21
N PHE A 818 19.44 25.94 -9.48
CA PHE A 818 19.76 25.82 -8.07
C PHE A 818 19.30 27.06 -7.30
N HIS A 819 19.02 26.88 -6.01
CA HIS A 819 18.84 27.97 -5.06
C HIS A 819 20.06 28.04 -4.14
N LEU A 820 20.52 29.26 -3.83
CA LEU A 820 21.67 29.54 -2.98
C LEU A 820 21.30 30.61 -1.95
N ASP A 821 21.29 30.23 -0.68
CA ASP A 821 21.14 31.12 0.47
C ASP A 821 22.53 31.40 1.05
N VAL A 822 22.90 32.69 1.18
CA VAL A 822 24.13 33.15 1.83
C VAL A 822 23.74 33.97 3.07
N GLY A 823 24.09 33.48 4.25
CA GLY A 823 23.69 34.05 5.54
C GLY A 823 24.84 34.57 6.38
N TYR A 824 24.58 35.61 7.16
CA TYR A 824 25.46 36.07 8.25
C TYR A 824 24.62 36.38 9.49
N LYS A 825 25.03 35.83 10.63
CA LYS A 825 24.33 35.98 11.91
C LYS A 825 25.28 36.36 13.03
N ASP A 826 24.90 37.37 13.81
CA ASP A 826 25.51 37.68 15.11
C ASP A 826 24.42 37.95 16.17
N ASP A 827 24.83 38.28 17.40
CA ASP A 827 23.92 38.51 18.54
C ASP A 827 22.84 39.59 18.29
N ASN A 828 23.01 40.47 17.28
CA ASN A 828 22.15 41.63 17.02
C ASN A 828 21.60 41.70 15.59
N THR A 829 22.05 40.86 14.66
CA THR A 829 21.64 40.94 13.25
C THR A 829 21.64 39.56 12.58
N THR A 830 20.62 39.30 11.77
CA THR A 830 20.59 38.18 10.82
C THR A 830 20.37 38.77 9.44
N GLU A 831 21.26 38.47 8.50
CA GLU A 831 21.23 38.92 7.12
C GLU A 831 21.28 37.67 6.24
N ILE A 832 20.34 37.50 5.30
CA ILE A 832 20.28 36.36 4.39
C ILE A 832 20.02 36.90 2.98
N LEU A 833 20.90 36.58 2.05
CA LEU A 833 20.77 36.89 0.63
C LEU A 833 20.44 35.60 -0.11
N LYS A 834 19.41 35.62 -0.95
CA LYS A 834 18.94 34.46 -1.71
C LYS A 834 19.15 34.67 -3.20
N PHE A 835 19.60 33.63 -3.88
CA PHE A 835 19.88 33.66 -5.31
C PHE A 835 19.34 32.39 -5.98
N ARG A 836 18.93 32.52 -7.25
CA ARG A 836 18.61 31.38 -8.12
C ARG A 836 19.54 31.44 -9.33
N GLY A 837 20.06 30.30 -9.79
CA GLY A 837 21.02 30.25 -10.88
C GLY A 837 21.05 28.89 -11.58
N PHE A 838 21.92 28.75 -12.57
CA PHE A 838 22.07 27.52 -13.35
C PHE A 838 23.55 27.09 -13.42
N CYS A 839 23.81 25.79 -13.53
CA CYS A 839 25.18 25.25 -13.57
C CYS A 839 25.32 24.25 -14.73
N SER A 840 25.72 24.73 -15.90
CA SER A 840 25.86 23.96 -17.15
C SER A 840 27.05 22.99 -17.18
N GLY A 841 27.32 22.29 -16.07
CA GLY A 841 28.45 21.36 -15.89
C GLY A 841 29.83 22.05 -15.72
N THR A 842 29.89 23.38 -15.82
CA THR A 842 31.09 24.17 -15.51
C THR A 842 30.97 24.77 -14.11
N PRO A 843 31.96 24.62 -13.21
CA PRO A 843 31.92 25.20 -11.87
C PRO A 843 31.71 26.72 -11.87
N LEU A 844 30.67 27.16 -11.17
CA LEU A 844 30.32 28.56 -10.98
C LEU A 844 31.05 29.08 -9.73
N THR A 845 31.93 30.08 -9.86
CA THR A 845 32.61 30.68 -8.70
C THR A 845 32.13 32.12 -8.48
N LEU A 846 31.50 32.37 -7.34
CA LEU A 846 31.11 33.71 -6.88
C LEU A 846 31.96 34.16 -5.70
N THR A 847 32.03 35.48 -5.49
CA THR A 847 32.85 36.11 -4.45
C THR A 847 31.96 36.64 -3.33
N VAL A 848 32.29 36.33 -2.08
CA VAL A 848 31.52 36.75 -0.90
C VAL A 848 32.40 37.58 0.04
N SER A 849 32.09 38.87 0.15
CA SER A 849 32.80 39.81 1.02
C SER A 849 32.09 39.90 2.38
N VAL A 850 32.78 39.54 3.47
CA VAL A 850 32.25 39.58 4.84
C VAL A 850 32.83 40.79 5.57
N ARG A 851 31.96 41.71 5.99
CA ARG A 851 32.32 42.98 6.64
C ARG A 851 31.45 43.19 7.89
N PRO A 852 31.81 42.58 9.03
CA PRO A 852 30.99 42.62 10.25
C PRO A 852 30.64 44.03 10.76
N SER A 853 31.44 45.05 10.43
CA SER A 853 31.23 46.45 10.83
C SER A 853 30.57 47.34 9.78
N ALA A 854 30.03 46.77 8.70
CA ALA A 854 29.34 47.50 7.62
C ALA A 854 27.86 47.15 7.55
N THR A 855 27.10 47.91 6.76
CA THR A 855 25.73 47.58 6.35
C THR A 855 25.65 47.79 4.84
N PRO A 856 25.35 46.75 4.03
CA PRO A 856 25.18 45.34 4.41
C PRO A 856 26.47 44.71 5.00
N ARG A 857 26.32 43.64 5.79
CA ARG A 857 27.43 42.91 6.44
C ARG A 857 28.01 41.83 5.52
N ILE A 858 27.20 41.30 4.61
CA ILE A 858 27.64 40.43 3.53
C ILE A 858 27.39 41.08 2.17
N THR A 859 28.22 40.77 1.19
CA THR A 859 27.98 41.19 -0.20
C THR A 859 28.43 40.07 -1.10
N VAL A 860 27.49 39.58 -1.91
CA VAL A 860 27.73 38.56 -2.93
C VAL A 860 27.95 39.25 -4.26
N ILE A 861 29.05 38.90 -4.93
CA ILE A 861 29.38 39.36 -6.27
C ILE A 861 29.27 38.13 -7.18
N PRO A 862 28.27 38.09 -8.09
CA PRO A 862 28.12 36.99 -9.04
C PRO A 862 29.26 36.98 -10.06
N PRO A 863 29.51 35.84 -10.75
CA PRO A 863 30.56 35.76 -11.76
C PRO A 863 30.25 36.57 -13.04
N ALA A 864 28.99 36.92 -13.29
CA ALA A 864 28.58 37.86 -14.34
C ALA A 864 27.40 38.73 -13.86
N GLU A 865 27.32 39.97 -14.36
CA GLU A 865 26.21 40.88 -14.10
C GLU A 865 24.87 40.34 -14.62
N VAL A 866 23.82 40.43 -13.79
CA VAL A 866 22.47 39.93 -14.08
C VAL A 866 21.74 40.91 -15.03
N PRO A 867 21.04 40.45 -16.08
CA PRO A 867 20.20 41.32 -16.91
C PRO A 867 19.05 41.94 -16.09
N THR A 868 18.65 43.17 -16.42
CA THR A 868 17.65 43.92 -15.62
C THR A 868 16.41 44.29 -16.43
N GLY A 869 15.30 44.55 -15.75
CA GLY A 869 14.03 44.91 -16.40
C GLY A 869 13.52 43.81 -17.33
N PHE A 870 13.65 42.55 -16.90
CA PHE A 870 13.09 41.41 -17.59
C PHE A 870 11.56 41.46 -17.51
N LYS A 871 10.88 41.26 -18.65
CA LYS A 871 9.42 41.27 -18.76
C LYS A 871 8.93 40.20 -19.72
N ALA A 872 7.71 39.74 -19.49
CA ALA A 872 6.92 38.93 -20.40
C ALA A 872 5.69 39.76 -20.82
N ASP A 873 5.49 39.92 -22.13
CA ASP A 873 4.43 40.74 -22.72
C ASP A 873 3.64 39.92 -23.76
N PRO A 874 2.33 40.15 -23.96
CA PRO A 874 1.57 39.52 -25.04
C PRO A 874 2.00 40.04 -26.41
N TYR A 875 2.14 39.11 -27.37
CA TYR A 875 2.41 39.42 -28.77
C TYR A 875 1.54 38.60 -29.72
N THR A 876 0.68 39.28 -30.48
CA THR A 876 -0.19 38.64 -31.47
C THR A 876 0.57 38.21 -32.73
N SER A 877 0.53 36.92 -33.06
CA SER A 877 1.05 36.36 -34.32
C SER A 877 -0.04 35.60 -35.05
N GLY A 878 -0.62 36.23 -36.08
CA GLY A 878 -1.75 35.66 -36.82
C GLY A 878 -3.07 35.82 -36.07
N ALA A 879 -3.59 34.71 -35.53
CA ALA A 879 -4.85 34.66 -34.77
C ALA A 879 -4.67 34.10 -33.35
N THR A 880 -3.42 34.00 -32.89
CA THR A 880 -3.02 33.48 -31.59
C THR A 880 -2.07 34.48 -30.94
N GLU A 881 -2.17 34.61 -29.62
CA GLU A 881 -1.31 35.46 -28.81
C GLU A 881 -0.25 34.60 -28.13
N TYR A 882 1.01 35.04 -28.21
CA TYR A 882 2.19 34.34 -27.70
C TYR A 882 2.95 35.24 -26.76
N THR A 883 3.77 34.65 -25.89
CA THR A 883 4.59 35.42 -24.94
C THR A 883 5.87 35.93 -25.62
N ARG A 884 6.08 37.25 -25.61
CA ARG A 884 7.36 37.89 -25.93
C ARG A 884 8.09 38.22 -24.64
N LEU A 885 9.36 37.88 -24.57
CA LEU A 885 10.25 38.25 -23.47
C LEU A 885 11.12 39.44 -23.88
N SER A 886 11.37 40.38 -22.97
CA SER A 886 12.25 41.53 -23.20
C SER A 886 13.11 41.85 -21.98
N TRP A 887 14.31 42.43 -22.16
CA TRP A 887 15.23 42.80 -21.07
C TRP A 887 16.24 43.89 -21.46
N ASN A 888 16.81 44.57 -20.47
CA ASN A 888 17.99 45.40 -20.67
C ASN A 888 19.26 44.55 -20.68
N ALA A 889 20.14 44.81 -21.64
CA ALA A 889 21.45 44.15 -21.72
C ALA A 889 22.30 44.46 -20.48
N ALA A 890 23.02 43.46 -19.96
CA ALA A 890 24.01 43.64 -18.90
C ALA A 890 25.11 44.62 -19.38
N GLY A 891 25.57 45.49 -18.48
CA GLY A 891 26.53 46.57 -18.78
C GLY A 891 27.99 46.10 -18.80
N GLU A 892 28.27 44.90 -18.29
CA GLU A 892 29.60 44.32 -18.19
C GLU A 892 30.27 43.99 -19.54
N GLU A 893 31.57 44.27 -19.68
CA GLU A 893 32.33 43.89 -20.88
C GLU A 893 32.51 42.36 -20.97
N GLY A 894 32.32 41.80 -22.17
CA GLY A 894 32.63 40.40 -22.45
C GLY A 894 31.46 39.41 -22.37
N VAL A 895 30.21 39.89 -22.30
CA VAL A 895 29.00 39.08 -22.53
C VAL A 895 29.01 38.51 -23.96
N ALA A 896 28.85 37.19 -24.08
CA ALA A 896 28.81 36.42 -25.32
C ALA A 896 27.36 36.13 -25.79
N GLY A 897 26.41 36.09 -24.86
CA GLY A 897 25.00 35.84 -25.14
C GLY A 897 24.13 35.85 -23.89
N TYR A 898 22.87 35.47 -24.05
CA TYR A 898 21.91 35.29 -22.97
C TYR A 898 21.24 33.92 -23.08
N ASN A 899 21.03 33.25 -21.95
CA ASN A 899 20.20 32.04 -21.88
C ASN A 899 18.81 32.42 -21.38
N ILE A 900 17.78 31.85 -22.00
CA ILE A 900 16.39 32.00 -21.61
C ILE A 900 15.95 30.68 -20.99
N TYR A 901 15.34 30.78 -19.82
CA TYR A 901 14.79 29.68 -19.05
C TYR A 901 13.29 29.85 -18.92
N SER A 902 12.56 28.73 -18.90
CA SER A 902 11.14 28.71 -18.52
C SER A 902 10.82 27.53 -17.61
N VAL A 903 9.72 27.65 -16.88
CA VAL A 903 9.14 26.63 -16.02
C VAL A 903 7.62 26.77 -16.05
N ALA A 904 6.90 25.66 -16.14
CA ALA A 904 5.44 25.66 -16.03
C ALA A 904 5.02 25.68 -14.55
N GLU A 905 3.82 26.19 -14.25
CA GLU A 905 3.24 26.28 -12.88
C GLU A 905 3.42 25.02 -12.00
N LEU A 906 3.41 23.83 -12.60
CA LEU A 906 3.51 22.54 -11.91
C LEU A 906 4.91 21.89 -11.94
N ASP A 907 5.90 22.52 -12.59
CA ASP A 907 7.28 22.01 -12.65
C ASP A 907 8.15 22.76 -11.59
N PRO A 908 8.89 22.04 -10.71
CA PRO A 908 9.77 22.70 -9.75
C PRO A 908 11.04 23.32 -10.35
N TYR A 909 11.45 22.99 -11.59
CA TYR A 909 12.75 23.37 -12.14
C TYR A 909 12.69 24.14 -13.47
N PHE A 910 13.52 25.16 -13.59
CA PHE A 910 13.73 25.90 -14.83
C PHE A 910 14.53 25.10 -15.84
N ALA A 911 13.96 24.93 -17.03
CA ALA A 911 14.62 24.36 -18.20
C ALA A 911 15.17 25.46 -19.11
N ASN A 912 16.37 25.25 -19.68
CA ASN A 912 16.86 26.13 -20.74
C ASN A 912 16.04 25.91 -22.02
N VAL A 913 15.37 26.95 -22.51
CA VAL A 913 14.54 26.89 -23.73
C VAL A 913 15.20 27.58 -24.93
N ALA A 914 16.12 28.53 -24.71
CA ALA A 914 16.90 29.14 -25.77
C ALA A 914 18.23 29.73 -25.29
N THR A 915 19.14 29.92 -26.25
CA THR A 915 20.34 30.76 -26.11
C THR A 915 20.37 31.75 -27.27
N VAL A 916 20.55 33.03 -26.97
CA VAL A 916 20.62 34.11 -27.96
C VAL A 916 21.99 34.81 -27.92
N ALA A 917 22.42 35.36 -29.06
CA ALA A 917 23.73 36.00 -29.19
C ALA A 917 23.80 37.36 -28.48
N ALA A 918 25.02 37.79 -28.13
CA ALA A 918 25.29 39.10 -27.55
C ALA A 918 24.61 40.25 -28.32
N GLY A 919 24.02 41.19 -27.57
CA GLY A 919 23.25 42.31 -28.12
C GLY A 919 21.78 42.01 -28.44
N THR A 920 21.31 40.77 -28.22
CA THR A 920 19.88 40.44 -28.23
C THR A 920 19.24 40.88 -26.91
N THR A 921 18.09 41.55 -26.97
CA THR A 921 17.34 42.09 -25.82
C THR A 921 15.86 41.70 -25.82
N SER A 922 15.47 40.76 -26.68
CA SER A 922 14.13 40.20 -26.73
C SER A 922 14.12 38.80 -27.34
N TYR A 923 13.15 37.97 -26.94
CA TYR A 923 12.94 36.62 -27.45
C TYR A 923 11.44 36.33 -27.58
N ASP A 924 11.02 35.83 -28.74
CA ASP A 924 9.63 35.42 -28.97
C ASP A 924 9.52 33.92 -28.66
N SER A 925 8.75 33.56 -27.63
CA SER A 925 8.49 32.17 -27.27
C SER A 925 7.47 31.50 -28.21
N PHE A 926 7.32 30.18 -28.08
CA PHE A 926 6.22 29.44 -28.73
C PHE A 926 5.01 29.25 -27.79
N ASP A 927 5.13 29.74 -26.56
CA ASP A 927 4.14 29.58 -25.49
C ASP A 927 3.04 30.63 -25.65
N GLN A 928 1.79 30.22 -25.45
CA GLN A 928 0.64 31.12 -25.58
C GLN A 928 0.58 32.09 -24.38
N TRP A 929 0.00 33.26 -24.58
CA TRP A 929 -0.28 34.18 -23.47
C TRP A 929 -1.41 33.62 -22.60
N SER A 930 -1.25 33.62 -21.27
CA SER A 930 -2.16 32.94 -20.33
C SER A 930 -3.44 33.74 -20.04
N SER A 931 -4.09 34.20 -21.11
CA SER A 931 -5.34 34.98 -21.09
C SER A 931 -6.56 34.25 -20.48
N ASP A 932 -6.48 32.94 -20.26
CA ASP A 932 -7.49 32.17 -19.52
C ASP A 932 -6.88 30.95 -18.80
N PHE A 933 -7.62 30.42 -17.81
CA PHE A 933 -7.25 29.23 -17.02
C PHE A 933 -7.13 27.91 -17.82
N SER A 934 -7.30 27.91 -19.14
CA SER A 934 -7.04 26.74 -19.99
C SER A 934 -5.66 26.75 -20.64
N THR A 935 -4.97 27.89 -20.61
CA THR A 935 -3.57 28.04 -21.00
C THR A 935 -2.69 27.90 -19.75
N PRO A 936 -1.58 27.13 -19.78
CA PRO A 936 -0.69 27.02 -18.63
C PRO A 936 0.06 28.34 -18.34
N VAL A 937 0.15 28.71 -17.06
CA VAL A 937 1.07 29.75 -16.61
C VAL A 937 2.50 29.24 -16.73
N MET A 938 3.35 30.08 -17.32
CA MET A 938 4.76 29.86 -17.56
C MET A 938 5.53 31.00 -16.90
N THR A 939 6.44 30.66 -15.99
CA THR A 939 7.41 31.61 -15.42
C THR A 939 8.69 31.53 -16.24
N TYR A 940 9.29 32.68 -16.56
CA TYR A 940 10.52 32.80 -17.33
C TYR A 940 11.61 33.52 -16.54
N ALA A 941 12.87 33.28 -16.92
CA ALA A 941 14.02 34.02 -16.43
C ALA A 941 15.11 34.13 -17.52
N VAL A 942 16.00 35.12 -17.40
CA VAL A 942 17.14 35.29 -18.31
C VAL A 942 18.47 35.41 -17.54
N THR A 943 19.55 34.87 -18.09
CA THR A 943 20.93 35.03 -17.58
C THR A 943 21.84 35.63 -18.66
N ALA A 944 22.91 36.31 -18.24
CA ALA A 944 24.01 36.69 -19.10
C ALA A 944 25.12 35.63 -19.07
N VAL A 945 25.66 35.28 -20.25
CA VAL A 945 26.78 34.32 -20.38
C VAL A 945 28.01 35.04 -20.94
N LYS A 946 29.16 34.90 -20.29
CA LYS A 946 30.45 35.50 -20.70
C LYS A 946 31.23 34.63 -21.69
N ASN A 947 32.21 35.25 -22.35
CA ASN A 947 33.12 34.57 -23.28
C ASN A 947 33.98 33.45 -22.65
N ASP A 948 34.13 33.42 -21.33
CA ASP A 948 34.81 32.34 -20.60
C ASP A 948 33.88 31.19 -20.16
N GLY A 949 32.59 31.29 -20.48
CA GLY A 949 31.56 30.31 -20.11
C GLY A 949 30.92 30.53 -18.74
N SER A 950 31.32 31.57 -17.99
CA SER A 950 30.65 31.92 -16.74
C SER A 950 29.29 32.57 -16.99
N GLU A 951 28.33 32.30 -16.10
CA GLU A 951 26.91 32.62 -16.27
C GLU A 951 26.39 33.39 -15.04
N SER A 952 25.50 34.37 -15.24
CA SER A 952 24.92 35.14 -14.13
C SER A 952 23.92 34.31 -13.31
N PHE A 953 23.53 34.83 -12.14
CA PHE A 953 22.26 34.40 -11.54
C PHE A 953 21.08 34.77 -12.47
N PHE A 954 19.92 34.18 -12.20
CA PHE A 954 18.68 34.53 -12.89
C PHE A 954 18.34 36.01 -12.67
N SER A 955 17.78 36.64 -13.70
CA SER A 955 17.00 37.87 -13.53
C SER A 955 15.83 37.63 -12.57
N ASP A 956 15.23 38.72 -12.12
CA ASP A 956 13.88 38.64 -11.56
C ASP A 956 12.97 37.90 -12.56
N PRO A 957 12.14 36.95 -12.10
CA PRO A 957 11.29 36.16 -12.98
C PRO A 957 10.12 37.00 -13.51
N ALA A 958 9.59 36.62 -14.68
CA ALA A 958 8.34 37.18 -15.20
C ALA A 958 7.41 36.06 -15.64
N GLN A 959 6.11 36.19 -15.39
CA GLN A 959 5.07 35.24 -15.78
C GLN A 959 4.24 35.76 -16.97
N ASN A 960 3.49 34.89 -17.64
CA ASN A 960 2.63 35.22 -18.80
C ASN A 960 1.14 35.36 -18.44
N ASN A 961 0.81 35.78 -17.21
CA ASN A 961 -0.50 35.69 -16.55
C ASN A 961 -0.93 37.01 -15.87
N ASP A 962 -0.59 38.15 -16.46
CA ASP A 962 -1.20 39.45 -16.18
C ASP A 962 -2.32 39.63 -17.23
N ARG A 963 -3.59 39.68 -16.80
CA ARG A 963 -4.75 39.62 -17.72
C ARG A 963 -5.31 40.96 -18.13
N ASP A 964 -5.16 42.00 -17.31
CA ASP A 964 -5.73 43.33 -17.57
C ASP A 964 -4.68 44.46 -17.66
N HIS A 965 -3.41 44.10 -17.46
CA HIS A 965 -2.22 44.92 -17.65
C HIS A 965 -2.15 46.09 -16.66
N ASP A 966 -2.41 45.77 -15.39
CA ASP A 966 -2.30 46.70 -14.27
C ASP A 966 -0.90 46.74 -13.63
N GLY A 967 -0.23 45.60 -13.54
CA GLY A 967 1.09 45.43 -12.95
C GLY A 967 1.20 44.24 -12.01
N LEU A 968 0.09 43.63 -11.60
CA LEU A 968 0.00 42.40 -10.82
C LEU A 968 -0.22 41.18 -11.72
N THR A 969 0.16 40.01 -11.23
CA THR A 969 -0.21 38.72 -11.83
C THR A 969 -1.52 38.19 -11.24
N ASP A 970 -2.20 37.32 -11.98
CA ASP A 970 -3.41 36.60 -11.57
C ASP A 970 -3.35 35.98 -10.14
N GLU A 971 -2.15 35.60 -9.69
CA GLU A 971 -1.90 35.02 -8.37
C GLU A 971 -1.71 36.10 -7.29
N GLU A 972 -1.01 37.19 -7.61
CA GLU A 972 -0.85 38.35 -6.72
C GLU A 972 -2.20 39.01 -6.45
N GLU A 973 -3.00 39.25 -7.50
CA GLU A 973 -4.37 39.77 -7.42
C GLU A 973 -5.27 38.88 -6.54
N ALA A 974 -5.24 37.56 -6.76
CA ALA A 974 -5.96 36.60 -5.93
C ALA A 974 -5.46 36.55 -4.47
N SER A 975 -4.24 37.04 -4.19
CA SER A 975 -3.65 37.08 -2.86
C SER A 975 -4.00 38.35 -2.08
N VAL A 976 -4.09 39.51 -2.76
CA VAL A 976 -4.57 40.78 -2.17
C VAL A 976 -6.11 40.81 -2.13
N GLY A 977 -6.77 40.13 -3.06
CA GLY A 977 -8.22 39.94 -3.11
C GLY A 977 -8.94 40.70 -4.24
N THR A 978 -8.18 41.22 -5.21
CA THR A 978 -8.66 42.01 -6.35
C THR A 978 -9.26 41.13 -7.46
N ASP A 979 -9.82 41.74 -8.53
CA ASP A 979 -10.46 41.02 -9.66
C ASP A 979 -9.49 40.89 -10.85
N PRO A 980 -8.99 39.68 -11.19
CA PRO A 980 -8.01 39.40 -12.27
C PRO A 980 -8.47 39.64 -13.72
N THR A 981 -9.36 40.59 -13.91
CA THR A 981 -9.91 41.07 -15.19
C THR A 981 -10.30 42.56 -15.17
N ASN A 982 -10.00 43.28 -14.08
CA ASN A 982 -10.38 44.67 -13.86
C ASN A 982 -9.27 45.45 -13.12
N PRO A 983 -8.52 46.33 -13.82
CA PRO A 983 -7.22 46.87 -13.38
C PRO A 983 -7.33 48.06 -12.41
N ASP A 984 -8.42 48.12 -11.64
CA ASP A 984 -8.89 49.21 -10.75
C ASP A 984 -10.13 48.64 -10.02
N THR A 985 -9.88 47.76 -9.05
CA THR A 985 -10.88 46.90 -8.37
C THR A 985 -11.86 47.72 -7.53
N ASP A 986 -11.36 48.73 -6.83
CA ASP A 986 -12.14 49.54 -5.91
C ASP A 986 -12.91 50.67 -6.64
N GLY A 987 -12.32 51.21 -7.72
CA GLY A 987 -12.90 52.25 -8.58
C GLY A 987 -12.49 53.69 -8.25
N ASP A 988 -11.42 53.94 -7.50
CA ASP A 988 -10.94 55.30 -7.17
C ASP A 988 -10.20 55.99 -8.34
N GLY A 989 -9.57 55.19 -9.22
CA GLY A 989 -8.86 55.66 -10.41
C GLY A 989 -7.34 55.47 -10.39
N LEU A 990 -6.78 54.95 -9.29
CA LEU A 990 -5.49 54.26 -9.26
C LEU A 990 -5.68 52.80 -9.71
N LYS A 991 -4.59 52.12 -10.08
CA LYS A 991 -4.63 50.69 -10.42
C LYS A 991 -4.19 49.85 -9.22
N ASP A 992 -4.70 48.64 -9.10
CA ASP A 992 -4.37 47.73 -7.99
C ASP A 992 -2.85 47.51 -7.82
N GLY A 993 -2.12 47.36 -8.94
CA GLY A 993 -0.67 47.26 -9.01
C GLY A 993 0.09 48.58 -8.88
N GLU A 994 -0.58 49.73 -9.04
CA GLU A 994 -0.04 51.03 -8.62
C GLU A 994 -0.23 51.22 -7.11
N GLU A 995 -1.39 50.86 -6.55
CA GLU A 995 -1.70 50.91 -5.11
C GLU A 995 -0.73 50.07 -4.27
N GLU A 996 -0.50 48.81 -4.61
CA GLU A 996 0.49 47.96 -3.90
C GLU A 996 1.94 48.52 -4.03
N ALA A 997 2.23 49.27 -5.11
CA ALA A 997 3.52 49.96 -5.25
C ALA A 997 3.63 51.24 -4.41
N TYR A 998 2.52 51.89 -4.08
CA TYR A 998 2.43 53.00 -3.13
C TYR A 998 2.24 52.55 -1.68
N GLY A 999 1.78 51.31 -1.47
CA GLY A 999 1.51 50.70 -0.16
C GLY A 999 0.09 50.94 0.38
N THR A 1000 -0.85 51.32 -0.50
CA THR A 1000 -2.28 51.50 -0.21
C THR A 1000 -3.06 50.18 -0.38
N ASP A 1001 -4.31 50.11 0.09
CA ASP A 1001 -5.14 48.88 0.06
C ASP A 1001 -6.06 48.86 -1.18
N PRO A 1002 -5.78 48.04 -2.22
CA PRO A 1002 -6.50 48.04 -3.51
C PRO A 1002 -7.95 47.52 -3.46
N LEU A 1003 -8.50 47.38 -2.24
CA LEU A 1003 -9.91 47.09 -1.98
C LEU A 1003 -10.63 48.27 -1.30
N ILE A 1004 -9.94 49.38 -1.04
CA ILE A 1004 -10.42 50.51 -0.23
C ILE A 1004 -9.97 51.85 -0.85
N THR A 1005 -10.94 52.59 -1.37
CA THR A 1005 -10.84 53.94 -1.96
C THR A 1005 -10.06 54.98 -1.15
N ASP A 1006 -9.85 54.77 0.14
CA ASP A 1006 -9.40 55.74 1.15
C ASP A 1006 -8.71 54.91 2.24
N THR A 1007 -7.40 54.67 2.08
CA THR A 1007 -6.65 53.69 2.88
C THR A 1007 -6.51 54.12 4.34
N ASP A 1008 -6.24 55.40 4.60
CA ASP A 1008 -6.03 55.92 5.96
C ASP A 1008 -7.33 56.38 6.65
N GLY A 1009 -8.39 56.67 5.88
CA GLY A 1009 -9.72 57.02 6.35
C GLY A 1009 -9.94 58.52 6.59
N ASP A 1010 -9.11 59.42 6.04
CA ASP A 1010 -9.25 60.87 6.22
C ASP A 1010 -10.39 61.50 5.41
N GLY A 1011 -10.86 60.81 4.36
CA GLY A 1011 -11.96 61.21 3.48
C GLY A 1011 -11.58 61.75 2.09
N TYR A 1012 -10.30 61.70 1.72
CA TYR A 1012 -9.84 61.78 0.33
C TYR A 1012 -9.63 60.36 -0.24
N SER A 1013 -9.36 60.25 -1.55
CA SER A 1013 -9.04 58.95 -2.14
C SER A 1013 -7.55 58.84 -2.43
N ASP A 1014 -7.01 57.63 -2.40
CA ASP A 1014 -5.57 57.40 -2.52
C ASP A 1014 -5.02 57.99 -3.84
N TRP A 1015 -5.78 57.89 -4.93
CA TRP A 1015 -5.50 58.58 -6.20
C TRP A 1015 -5.47 60.12 -6.07
N GLN A 1016 -6.42 60.72 -5.33
CA GLN A 1016 -6.49 62.18 -5.14
C GLN A 1016 -5.30 62.71 -4.34
N GLU A 1017 -4.80 61.91 -3.41
CA GLU A 1017 -3.65 62.24 -2.58
C GLU A 1017 -2.34 62.20 -3.36
N ILE A 1018 -2.15 61.12 -4.13
CA ILE A 1018 -1.00 60.96 -5.03
C ILE A 1018 -1.00 62.04 -6.14
N GLU A 1019 -2.17 62.42 -6.69
CA GLU A 1019 -2.26 63.57 -7.63
C GLU A 1019 -1.92 64.90 -6.95
N ALA A 1020 -2.20 65.06 -5.65
CA ALA A 1020 -1.98 66.28 -4.87
C ALA A 1020 -0.60 66.39 -4.21
N GLU A 1021 0.28 65.40 -4.36
CA GLU A 1021 1.55 65.25 -3.64
C GLU A 1021 1.39 65.17 -2.09
N SER A 1022 0.31 64.56 -1.60
CA SER A 1022 0.15 64.15 -0.18
C SER A 1022 0.47 62.66 0.04
N ASP A 1023 0.49 62.22 1.31
CA ASP A 1023 0.89 60.87 1.75
C ASP A 1023 -0.35 60.08 2.16
N PRO A 1024 -0.86 59.13 1.34
CA PRO A 1024 -2.13 58.41 1.55
C PRO A 1024 -2.12 57.38 2.69
N LEU A 1025 -1.09 57.43 3.54
CA LEU A 1025 -0.88 56.51 4.66
C LEU A 1025 -0.76 57.24 6.02
N ASP A 1026 -1.03 58.56 6.07
CA ASP A 1026 -1.03 59.38 7.29
C ASP A 1026 -2.26 60.30 7.34
N GLU A 1027 -3.24 59.96 8.19
CA GLU A 1027 -4.53 60.66 8.44
C GLU A 1027 -4.43 62.17 8.74
N ASN A 1028 -3.21 62.71 8.82
CA ASN A 1028 -2.88 64.11 9.04
C ASN A 1028 -2.37 64.83 7.77
N SER A 1029 -2.23 64.12 6.64
CA SER A 1029 -1.55 64.56 5.42
C SER A 1029 -2.46 65.08 4.29
N VAL A 1030 -3.72 65.40 4.57
CA VAL A 1030 -4.73 65.94 3.62
C VAL A 1030 -4.22 66.75 2.39
N PRO A 1031 -4.78 66.50 1.17
CA PRO A 1031 -4.57 67.31 -0.03
C PRO A 1031 -4.83 68.80 0.16
N ASN A 1032 -3.92 69.65 -0.32
CA ASN A 1032 -4.02 71.10 -0.20
C ASN A 1032 -4.84 71.74 -1.36
N LEU A 1033 -6.12 71.38 -1.43
CA LEU A 1033 -7.06 71.82 -2.47
C LEU A 1033 -7.20 73.37 -2.54
N GLN A 1034 -6.91 73.95 -3.72
CA GLN A 1034 -7.15 75.37 -4.07
C GLN A 1034 -8.28 75.57 -5.08
#